data_AF-A0A6L7UNT4-F1
#
_entry.id   AF-A0A6L7UNT4-F1
#
_cell.length_a   1.000
_cell.length_b   1.000
_cell.length_c   1.000
_cell.angle_alpha   90.00
_cell.angle_beta   90.00
_cell.angle_gamma   90.00
#
_symmetry.space_group_name_H-M   'P 1'
#
loop_
_entity.id
_entity.type
_entity.pdbx_description
1 polymer ?
#
loop_
_entity_poly.entity_id
_entity_poly.type
_entity_poly.pdbx_seq_one_letter_code
_entity_poly.pdbx_strand_id
1 'polypeptide(L)'
;MGVRESDQERDRRAGPGWGPDRDLPPRSERSAFRVSGTRHRTGDPSRAPGQDLQHRRHDQEAWLGRRPVPGAAHHRRHARWLHPSRGLGAGRELPDRTPASPSRETGDVRGLRLNPEQRDAVEHGEGPLLVLAGAGSGKTRVLTARAARLIEQGLEPTRLLAVTFTNKAAGEMRERIEGLIGRSTRGLWIGTFHSVAARVLRIEAPNTSRTRAFTIYDEDDSIRTLRDVMESVGYDPRRWAPRALRGRISGAKNALMGPAEYESEAFDLLSEVVAKVYPAYQRELERRNAYDFDDLLFETVRLLETVDGVRDRYGARFAHVLVDEYQDTNHAQYRMVKALASKHGNLCVVGDDDQAVYGWRGADIRNILDFEADFHGAHVVRLERNYRSTGSILEVANAVISRNLARKPKRLHTERETGDPIEVVRCDDERAEAAWVSSRIAADRSARGLNEFAVLYRTNAQSRAFEEAFRRSGIPYRIVGGVPFYERREVKDVIAYLRLLVNPADDAAFLRAVGWPRRGVGAKSLERLGDLARAGAGAGEALEPLAAVAARARHEDGIPRAAARGLRRFAEGLADVRASLSGCGAREALEACVAAFGLATALAEEEDGADRLENVSELFAAAEVFERDDVEDPDDESTDLELFLQSVSLRSDLDEADFDGEAVTMITLHNAKGLEFPVVFLGGLEEGLFPLSRAMEAPGGLEEERRLFYVGVTRAMDRLSLTYADHRWRAGMASRSAPSSFIDELPEEHVLPQLAAPRRGRWRARDARGTARRPPGGGEPGSRSFSWQRGPDRVPGRAAGSGADGRSGPPGELEYDYEDSQVPLSLAPGVRVVHPRFGAGEVLQVYGFGKEARVEIAFEKVGRKKVVVAYAGLRPDC
;
A
#
# COMPACT_ATOMS: atom_id res chain seq x y z
N MET A 1 19.78 -61.48 -0.09
CA MET A 1 18.86 -62.58 -0.48
C MET A 1 17.59 -61.89 -0.97
N GLY A 2 17.01 -62.19 -2.13
CA GLY A 2 17.36 -63.19 -3.16
C GLY A 2 16.10 -63.89 -3.67
N VAL A 3 16.03 -64.13 -4.99
CA VAL A 3 15.01 -64.94 -5.69
C VAL A 3 13.61 -64.29 -5.79
N ARG A 4 12.81 -64.33 -6.88
CA ARG A 4 12.93 -64.46 -8.37
C ARG A 4 11.65 -65.14 -8.91
N GLU A 5 11.43 -65.01 -10.23
CA GLU A 5 10.67 -65.91 -11.14
C GLU A 5 9.12 -65.93 -10.97
N SER A 6 8.31 -65.72 -12.02
CA SER A 6 8.33 -66.29 -13.39
C SER A 6 7.60 -65.34 -14.38
N ASP A 7 8.01 -65.13 -15.65
CA ASP A 7 7.99 -66.02 -16.85
C ASP A 7 6.56 -66.41 -17.30
N GLN A 8 6.13 -66.36 -18.58
CA GLN A 8 6.75 -66.01 -19.89
C GLN A 8 5.62 -65.39 -20.82
N GLU A 9 5.69 -65.13 -22.14
CA GLU A 9 6.54 -65.61 -23.25
C GLU A 9 6.76 -64.55 -24.40
N ARG A 10 7.08 -65.05 -25.62
CA ARG A 10 7.68 -64.47 -26.85
C ARG A 10 6.62 -64.00 -27.89
N ASP A 11 6.90 -63.50 -29.12
CA ASP A 11 8.08 -63.61 -30.01
C ASP A 11 8.14 -62.55 -31.16
N ARG A 12 9.32 -62.40 -31.81
CA ARG A 12 9.64 -61.92 -33.20
C ARG A 12 10.03 -60.47 -33.55
N ARG A 13 11.36 -60.22 -33.47
CA ARG A 13 12.32 -59.83 -34.56
C ARG A 13 12.04 -58.63 -35.50
N ALA A 14 12.92 -57.62 -35.49
CA ALA A 14 14.08 -57.48 -36.42
C ALA A 14 14.95 -56.21 -36.18
N GLY A 15 16.29 -56.39 -36.22
CA GLY A 15 17.34 -55.35 -36.47
C GLY A 15 18.26 -55.86 -37.61
N PRO A 16 19.42 -55.25 -37.98
CA PRO A 16 20.38 -54.43 -37.19
C PRO A 16 20.83 -53.12 -37.92
N GLY A 17 21.84 -52.31 -37.53
CA GLY A 17 22.69 -52.17 -36.33
C GLY A 17 24.06 -51.49 -36.63
N TRP A 18 24.75 -50.97 -35.59
CA TRP A 18 26.20 -50.56 -35.54
C TRP A 18 26.63 -49.39 -36.46
N GLY A 19 27.70 -48.60 -36.19
CA GLY A 19 28.75 -48.55 -35.17
C GLY A 19 29.69 -47.33 -35.41
N PRO A 20 30.71 -47.03 -34.58
CA PRO A 20 31.18 -45.65 -34.39
C PRO A 20 32.62 -45.29 -34.86
N ASP A 21 32.92 -43.99 -34.75
CA ASP A 21 34.18 -43.38 -34.26
C ASP A 21 35.29 -42.87 -35.23
N ARG A 22 35.92 -41.75 -34.81
CA ARG A 22 37.29 -41.22 -35.07
C ARG A 22 37.68 -40.13 -36.10
N ASP A 23 38.28 -39.10 -35.50
CA ASP A 23 39.55 -38.39 -35.80
C ASP A 23 39.69 -37.22 -36.80
N LEU A 24 40.23 -36.12 -36.25
CA LEU A 24 40.81 -34.88 -36.84
C LEU A 24 42.24 -35.17 -37.42
N PRO A 25 43.17 -34.23 -37.81
CA PRO A 25 43.21 -32.74 -37.83
C PRO A 25 43.87 -32.15 -39.15
N PRO A 26 44.78 -31.11 -39.19
CA PRO A 26 44.65 -29.64 -38.95
C PRO A 26 45.25 -28.71 -40.07
N ARG A 27 45.36 -27.39 -39.77
CA ARG A 27 46.30 -26.33 -40.32
C ARG A 27 45.96 -25.71 -41.70
N SER A 28 46.38 -24.49 -42.08
CA SER A 28 46.81 -23.25 -41.36
C SER A 28 47.08 -22.07 -42.35
N GLU A 29 47.08 -20.82 -41.85
CA GLU A 29 47.81 -19.62 -42.37
C GLU A 29 47.41 -18.82 -43.65
N ARG A 30 47.19 -17.51 -43.41
CA ARG A 30 47.76 -16.28 -44.06
C ARG A 30 47.35 -15.75 -45.46
N SER A 31 47.26 -14.41 -45.45
CA SER A 31 47.67 -13.39 -46.45
C SER A 31 46.91 -13.17 -47.77
N ALA A 32 46.11 -12.09 -47.77
CA ALA A 32 46.21 -10.89 -48.62
C ALA A 32 46.60 -10.99 -50.12
N PHE A 33 45.75 -10.39 -50.98
CA PHE A 33 46.19 -9.65 -52.17
C PHE A 33 45.36 -8.37 -52.39
N ARG A 34 45.89 -7.42 -53.18
CA ARG A 34 45.44 -6.00 -53.29
C ARG A 34 45.72 -5.48 -54.72
N VAL A 35 45.30 -4.23 -55.02
CA VAL A 35 45.70 -3.38 -56.21
C VAL A 35 44.87 -3.67 -57.48
N SER A 36 44.42 -2.75 -58.35
CA SER A 36 44.45 -1.25 -58.58
C SER A 36 43.21 -0.86 -59.42
N GLY A 37 42.78 0.39 -59.69
CA GLY A 37 43.21 1.81 -59.50
C GLY A 37 42.03 2.73 -59.94
N THR A 38 42.04 4.08 -60.03
CA THR A 38 43.11 5.11 -60.00
C THR A 38 42.53 6.53 -59.73
N ARG A 39 43.22 7.33 -58.89
CA ARG A 39 43.40 8.82 -58.83
C ARG A 39 42.39 9.76 -59.56
N HIS A 40 41.94 10.89 -58.96
CA HIS A 40 42.78 12.10 -58.72
C HIS A 40 42.23 13.11 -57.67
N ARG A 41 43.09 14.03 -57.21
CA ARG A 41 42.85 15.14 -56.26
C ARG A 41 42.38 16.44 -56.96
N THR A 42 41.72 17.38 -56.26
CA THR A 42 42.31 18.64 -55.69
C THR A 42 41.24 19.71 -55.34
N GLY A 43 41.47 20.50 -54.28
CA GLY A 43 41.19 21.95 -54.29
C GLY A 43 40.15 22.51 -53.30
N ASP A 44 40.64 23.11 -52.20
CA ASP A 44 40.03 24.25 -51.49
C ASP A 44 40.79 25.52 -51.97
N PRO A 45 40.14 26.68 -52.20
CA PRO A 45 40.15 27.72 -51.17
C PRO A 45 38.91 28.64 -51.08
N SER A 46 38.62 29.03 -49.83
CA SER A 46 37.76 30.14 -49.34
C SER A 46 37.52 31.41 -50.19
N ARG A 47 36.31 32.00 -50.06
CA ARG A 47 36.05 33.46 -49.92
C ARG A 47 34.58 33.77 -49.59
N ALA A 48 34.33 34.69 -48.66
CA ALA A 48 33.04 35.39 -48.47
C ALA A 48 33.03 36.73 -49.24
N PRO A 49 31.88 37.37 -49.51
CA PRO A 49 31.33 38.33 -48.53
C PRO A 49 29.78 38.55 -48.50
N GLY A 50 29.26 38.88 -47.31
CA GLY A 50 28.52 40.14 -47.01
C GLY A 50 27.12 40.48 -47.59
N GLN A 51 26.23 40.89 -46.66
CA GLN A 51 25.20 41.96 -46.80
C GLN A 51 23.96 41.67 -47.69
N ASP A 52 22.76 42.24 -47.47
CA ASP A 52 22.16 42.98 -46.33
C ASP A 52 20.61 42.99 -46.47
N LEU A 53 19.91 43.63 -45.51
CA LEU A 53 18.55 44.25 -45.59
C LEU A 53 17.36 43.62 -44.82
N GLN A 54 17.23 44.08 -43.57
CA GLN A 54 16.10 44.89 -43.04
C GLN A 54 14.63 44.38 -43.09
N HIS A 55 14.10 44.25 -41.87
CA HIS A 55 12.70 44.39 -41.43
C HIS A 55 11.74 45.23 -42.31
N ARG A 56 10.48 44.75 -42.42
CA ARG A 56 9.33 45.32 -41.65
C ARG A 56 8.03 44.50 -41.72
N ARG A 57 7.51 44.19 -40.52
CA ARG A 57 6.11 44.02 -40.05
C ARG A 57 4.97 43.85 -41.08
N HIS A 58 4.10 42.87 -40.81
CA HIS A 58 2.75 43.18 -40.33
C HIS A 58 2.20 42.09 -39.40
N ASP A 59 1.42 42.49 -38.41
CA ASP A 59 0.95 41.65 -37.28
C ASP A 59 -0.31 40.84 -37.61
N GLN A 60 -0.51 39.71 -36.91
CA GLN A 60 -1.68 39.55 -36.01
C GLN A 60 -1.57 38.33 -35.09
N GLU A 61 -1.69 38.58 -33.79
CA GLU A 61 -1.84 37.58 -32.72
C GLU A 61 -3.32 37.29 -32.46
N ALA A 62 -3.65 36.10 -31.91
CA ALA A 62 -4.43 35.97 -30.66
C ALA A 62 -4.75 34.50 -30.33
N TRP A 63 -4.35 34.03 -29.15
CA TRP A 63 -5.24 33.50 -28.09
C TRP A 63 -4.43 32.86 -26.95
N LEU A 64 -4.34 33.56 -25.80
CA LEU A 64 -4.25 32.97 -24.45
C LEU A 64 -4.37 34.12 -23.43
N GLY A 65 -5.54 34.27 -22.81
CA GLY A 65 -5.85 35.39 -21.92
C GLY A 65 -5.55 35.10 -20.45
N ARG A 66 -4.57 35.81 -19.86
CA ARG A 66 -4.44 35.94 -18.39
C ARG A 66 -5.20 37.17 -17.90
N ARG A 67 -5.93 37.05 -16.77
CA ARG A 67 -6.49 38.21 -16.04
C ARG A 67 -5.66 38.50 -14.77
N PRO A 68 -5.49 39.78 -14.38
CA PRO A 68 -4.76 40.16 -13.17
C PRO A 68 -5.68 40.27 -11.94
N VAL A 69 -5.08 40.19 -10.75
CA VAL A 69 -5.70 40.47 -9.45
C VAL A 69 -4.96 41.68 -8.83
N PRO A 70 -5.64 42.67 -8.21
CA PRO A 70 -5.01 43.93 -7.80
C PRO A 70 -4.23 43.80 -6.49
N GLY A 71 -3.15 44.59 -6.37
CA GLY A 71 -2.27 44.58 -5.20
C GLY A 71 -2.72 45.48 -4.05
N ALA A 72 -2.24 45.15 -2.85
CA ALA A 72 -2.20 46.03 -1.70
C ALA A 72 -0.77 46.06 -1.14
N ALA A 73 -0.24 47.24 -0.85
CA ALA A 73 1.10 47.42 -0.32
C ALA A 73 1.11 47.41 1.22
N HIS A 74 2.19 46.94 1.85
CA HIS A 74 2.76 47.62 3.02
C HIS A 74 4.21 47.19 3.36
N HIS A 75 4.99 48.20 3.73
CA HIS A 75 6.27 48.23 4.48
C HIS A 75 7.12 46.96 4.68
N ARG A 76 8.31 46.98 4.05
CA ARG A 76 9.50 46.39 4.65
C ARG A 76 10.05 47.31 5.76
N ARG A 77 10.22 46.79 6.97
CA ARG A 77 11.10 47.33 8.02
C ARG A 77 11.96 46.20 8.59
N HIS A 78 13.19 46.04 8.10
CA HIS A 78 14.22 45.31 8.84
C HIS A 78 15.10 46.31 9.57
N ALA A 79 14.99 46.34 10.89
CA ALA A 79 15.88 47.11 11.75
C ALA A 79 17.15 46.29 12.03
N ARG A 80 18.31 46.90 11.82
CA ARG A 80 19.59 46.42 12.33
C ARG A 80 19.54 46.30 13.85
N TRP A 81 20.20 45.28 14.40
CA TRP A 81 20.90 45.43 15.67
C TRP A 81 22.41 45.41 15.40
N LEU A 82 23.07 46.44 15.89
CA LEU A 82 24.52 46.63 15.87
C LEU A 82 25.08 46.24 17.24
N HIS A 83 26.25 45.59 17.26
CA HIS A 83 27.19 45.75 18.38
C HIS A 83 28.43 46.51 17.89
N PRO A 84 29.09 47.30 18.76
CA PRO A 84 29.96 48.38 18.32
C PRO A 84 31.40 47.95 18.03
N SER A 85 32.06 48.72 17.17
CA SER A 85 33.43 48.52 16.73
C SER A 85 34.44 49.39 17.50
N ARG A 86 35.64 48.84 17.73
CA ARG A 86 36.99 49.45 17.83
C ARG A 86 37.96 48.38 18.39
N GLY A 87 39.24 48.32 18.03
CA GLY A 87 40.04 49.26 17.22
C GLY A 87 41.20 48.59 16.46
N LEU A 88 42.08 49.42 15.91
CA LEU A 88 43.10 49.08 14.91
C LEU A 88 44.35 48.41 15.52
N GLY A 89 45.02 47.55 14.73
CA GLY A 89 46.35 47.00 15.03
C GLY A 89 47.03 46.51 13.74
N ALA A 90 48.26 46.97 13.48
CA ALA A 90 48.96 46.78 12.20
C ALA A 90 49.49 45.35 11.97
N GLY A 91 49.74 45.02 10.70
CA GLY A 91 50.08 43.68 10.25
C GLY A 91 51.42 43.11 10.74
N ARG A 92 51.53 41.78 10.59
CA ARG A 92 52.79 41.04 10.54
C ARG A 92 52.63 39.74 9.73
N GLU A 93 53.77 39.26 9.25
CA GLU A 93 53.96 38.21 8.26
C GLU A 93 53.18 36.90 8.50
N LEU A 94 52.77 36.28 7.39
CA LEU A 94 52.31 34.89 7.33
C LEU A 94 53.52 33.94 7.49
N PRO A 95 53.58 33.05 8.50
CA PRO A 95 54.43 31.88 8.46
C PRO A 95 53.68 30.72 7.81
N ASP A 96 54.36 30.07 6.87
CA ASP A 96 53.95 28.81 6.23
C ASP A 96 53.53 27.77 7.29
N ARG A 97 52.34 27.18 7.10
CA ARG A 97 51.83 26.08 7.93
C ARG A 97 51.24 25.02 7.02
N THR A 98 52.04 23.99 6.80
CA THR A 98 51.61 22.67 6.35
C THR A 98 50.34 22.23 7.10
N PRO A 99 49.34 21.63 6.42
CA PRO A 99 48.13 21.18 7.08
C PRO A 99 48.47 20.05 8.06
N ALA A 100 48.31 20.33 9.35
CA ALA A 100 48.38 19.30 10.37
C ALA A 100 47.25 18.30 10.14
N SER A 101 47.60 17.02 10.02
CA SER A 101 46.64 15.92 9.88
C SER A 101 45.60 15.98 11.01
N PRO A 102 44.29 15.97 10.73
CA PRO A 102 43.29 15.91 11.79
C PRO A 102 43.45 14.59 12.54
N SER A 103 43.74 14.68 13.83
CA SER A 103 43.69 13.55 14.75
C SER A 103 42.29 12.94 14.70
N ARG A 104 42.22 11.66 14.32
CA ARG A 104 40.98 10.87 14.37
C ARG A 104 40.55 10.71 15.83
N GLU A 105 39.67 11.58 16.32
CA GLU A 105 38.77 11.18 17.39
C GLU A 105 37.75 10.19 16.81
N THR A 106 37.74 9.00 17.40
CA THR A 106 36.96 7.84 16.99
C THR A 106 35.57 7.88 17.60
N GLY A 107 34.51 7.69 16.80
CA GLY A 107 33.24 7.17 17.32
C GLY A 107 31.98 7.69 16.65
N ASP A 108 31.83 9.00 16.42
CA ASP A 108 30.56 9.54 15.95
C ASP A 108 30.47 9.60 14.43
N VAL A 109 29.54 8.82 13.85
CA VAL A 109 28.94 9.11 12.55
C VAL A 109 28.41 10.54 12.63
N ARG A 110 28.92 11.42 11.77
CA ARG A 110 28.96 12.89 11.95
C ARG A 110 27.74 13.47 12.68
N GLY A 111 27.93 13.83 13.95
CA GLY A 111 26.96 14.59 14.75
C GLY A 111 25.81 13.78 15.38
N LEU A 112 25.74 12.46 15.18
CA LEU A 112 24.72 11.62 15.83
C LEU A 112 25.16 11.14 17.22
N ARG A 113 24.63 11.80 18.26
CA ARG A 113 24.74 11.31 19.65
C ARG A 113 23.93 10.02 19.84
N LEU A 114 24.57 8.86 19.66
CA LEU A 114 23.99 7.52 19.90
C LEU A 114 24.14 7.12 21.38
N ASN A 115 23.17 6.35 21.91
CA ASN A 115 23.34 5.64 23.19
C ASN A 115 24.22 4.38 23.00
N PRO A 116 24.67 3.70 24.09
CA PRO A 116 25.56 2.54 23.97
C PRO A 116 24.99 1.40 23.11
N GLU A 117 23.68 1.14 23.21
CA GLU A 117 23.00 0.05 22.50
C GLU A 117 22.85 0.37 21.00
N GLN A 118 22.46 1.61 20.67
CA GLN A 118 22.44 2.13 19.30
C GLN A 118 23.84 2.14 18.68
N ARG A 119 24.88 2.44 19.48
CA ARG A 119 26.27 2.41 19.04
C ARG A 119 26.73 1.00 18.69
N ASP A 120 26.44 0.01 19.55
CA ASP A 120 26.74 -1.40 19.29
C ASP A 120 26.12 -1.88 17.96
N ALA A 121 24.83 -1.59 17.73
CA ALA A 121 24.15 -1.92 16.47
C ALA A 121 24.71 -1.18 15.22
N VAL A 122 25.30 0.01 15.39
CA VAL A 122 25.92 0.79 14.28
C VAL A 122 27.36 0.35 14.02
N GLU A 123 28.11 -0.02 15.05
CA GLU A 123 29.54 -0.37 14.97
C GLU A 123 29.79 -1.86 14.68
N HIS A 124 28.81 -2.74 14.91
CA HIS A 124 28.88 -4.16 14.55
C HIS A 124 29.21 -4.35 13.06
N GLY A 125 30.29 -5.06 12.73
CA GLY A 125 30.78 -5.20 11.35
C GLY A 125 30.04 -6.26 10.54
N GLU A 126 30.69 -7.42 10.41
CA GLU A 126 30.23 -8.59 9.67
C GLU A 126 29.38 -9.53 10.54
N GLY A 127 28.57 -10.35 9.88
CA GLY A 127 27.66 -11.32 10.49
C GLY A 127 26.19 -10.89 10.52
N PRO A 128 25.29 -11.81 10.92
CA PRO A 128 23.88 -11.49 11.10
C PRO A 128 23.64 -10.67 12.37
N LEU A 129 22.78 -9.67 12.28
CA LEU A 129 22.46 -8.73 13.36
C LEU A 129 20.94 -8.57 13.49
N LEU A 130 20.41 -8.85 14.67
CA LEU A 130 19.03 -8.55 15.06
C LEU A 130 19.01 -7.34 16.00
N VAL A 131 18.45 -6.23 15.53
CA VAL A 131 18.15 -5.07 16.36
C VAL A 131 16.69 -5.16 16.82
N LEU A 132 16.49 -5.79 17.99
CA LEU A 132 15.19 -5.91 18.62
C LEU A 132 14.85 -4.60 19.33
N ALA A 133 14.02 -3.79 18.69
CA ALA A 133 13.71 -2.46 19.14
C ALA A 133 12.25 -2.36 19.61
N GLY A 134 11.98 -1.54 20.62
CA GLY A 134 10.62 -1.15 20.96
C GLY A 134 10.21 0.17 20.27
N ALA A 135 8.93 0.53 20.36
CA ALA A 135 8.43 1.79 19.83
C ALA A 135 9.22 3.02 20.32
N GLY A 136 9.46 3.99 19.43
CA GLY A 136 10.12 5.26 19.77
C GLY A 136 11.61 5.16 20.18
N SER A 137 12.27 4.03 19.97
CA SER A 137 13.67 3.79 20.38
C SER A 137 14.74 4.16 19.35
N GLY A 138 14.32 4.61 18.16
CA GLY A 138 15.22 5.05 17.09
C GLY A 138 15.61 3.98 16.06
N LYS A 139 14.76 2.97 15.80
CA LYS A 139 14.92 1.95 14.73
C LYS A 139 15.57 2.47 13.45
N THR A 140 14.85 3.34 12.75
CA THR A 140 15.28 3.91 11.46
C THR A 140 16.57 4.74 11.61
N ARG A 141 16.79 5.40 12.75
CA ARG A 141 18.02 6.15 13.03
C ARG A 141 19.25 5.24 13.16
N VAL A 142 19.10 4.06 13.78
CA VAL A 142 20.17 3.06 13.84
C VAL A 142 20.46 2.49 12.46
N LEU A 143 19.41 2.17 11.69
CA LEU A 143 19.57 1.63 10.34
C LEU A 143 20.25 2.63 9.39
N THR A 144 19.84 3.90 9.38
CA THR A 144 20.48 4.94 8.55
C THR A 144 21.91 5.26 9.01
N ALA A 145 22.16 5.32 10.32
CA ALA A 145 23.50 5.51 10.87
C ALA A 145 24.44 4.34 10.53
N ARG A 146 23.94 3.10 10.56
CA ARG A 146 24.67 1.89 10.15
C ARG A 146 25.01 1.92 8.66
N ALA A 147 24.04 2.26 7.80
CA ALA A 147 24.27 2.40 6.36
C ALA A 147 25.35 3.46 6.06
N ALA A 148 25.24 4.64 6.66
CA ALA A 148 26.24 5.69 6.56
C ALA A 148 27.63 5.22 7.07
N ARG A 149 27.66 4.53 8.21
CA ARG A 149 28.90 4.02 8.83
C ARG A 149 29.63 3.02 7.93
N LEU A 150 28.91 2.08 7.32
CA LEU A 150 29.48 1.10 6.39
C LEU A 150 30.08 1.80 5.16
N ILE A 151 29.38 2.80 4.60
CA ILE A 151 29.87 3.60 3.46
C ILE A 151 31.12 4.41 3.85
N GLU A 152 31.16 5.01 5.04
CA GLU A 152 32.35 5.70 5.58
C GLU A 152 33.54 4.75 5.82
N GLN A 153 33.28 3.47 6.11
CA GLN A 153 34.30 2.42 6.25
C GLN A 153 34.82 1.90 4.90
N GLY A 154 34.27 2.36 3.77
CA GLY A 154 34.71 2.00 2.42
C GLY A 154 33.80 1.00 1.70
N LEU A 155 32.58 0.75 2.20
CA LEU A 155 31.59 -0.01 1.43
C LEU A 155 31.06 0.84 0.26
N GLU A 156 31.25 0.35 -0.97
CA GLU A 156 30.66 0.96 -2.15
C GLU A 156 29.12 0.91 -2.08
N PRO A 157 28.40 2.03 -2.32
CA PRO A 157 26.93 2.09 -2.16
C PRO A 157 26.17 1.04 -2.98
N THR A 158 26.68 0.68 -4.17
CA THR A 158 26.11 -0.37 -5.05
C THR A 158 26.13 -1.78 -4.46
N ARG A 159 26.88 -1.99 -3.36
CA ARG A 159 27.01 -3.26 -2.64
C ARG A 159 26.18 -3.31 -1.35
N LEU A 160 25.35 -2.30 -1.10
CA LEU A 160 24.45 -2.23 0.03
C LEU A 160 23.00 -2.27 -0.46
N LEU A 161 22.17 -3.06 0.21
CA LEU A 161 20.73 -3.12 0.00
C LEU A 161 20.02 -2.69 1.29
N ALA A 162 19.05 -1.80 1.20
CA ALA A 162 18.17 -1.44 2.30
C ALA A 162 16.69 -1.58 1.89
N VAL A 163 15.95 -2.36 2.68
CA VAL A 163 14.54 -2.71 2.41
C VAL A 163 13.66 -2.22 3.55
N THR A 164 12.50 -1.67 3.21
CA THR A 164 11.47 -1.24 4.18
C THR A 164 10.06 -1.55 3.64
N PHE A 165 9.00 -1.13 4.35
CA PHE A 165 7.62 -1.48 4.03
C PHE A 165 6.89 -0.45 3.15
N THR A 166 7.28 0.83 3.17
CA THR A 166 6.64 1.92 2.41
C THR A 166 7.64 2.72 1.58
N ASN A 167 7.19 3.36 0.49
CA ASN A 167 8.09 4.13 -0.37
C ASN A 167 8.54 5.42 0.32
N LYS A 168 7.67 6.04 1.12
CA LYS A 168 8.00 7.19 1.98
C LYS A 168 9.14 6.86 2.95
N ALA A 169 9.09 5.70 3.62
CA ALA A 169 10.17 5.27 4.49
C ALA A 169 11.49 5.05 3.72
N ALA A 170 11.43 4.57 2.47
CA ALA A 170 12.62 4.43 1.62
C ALA A 170 13.20 5.79 1.20
N GLY A 171 12.35 6.78 0.87
CA GLY A 171 12.75 8.15 0.58
C GLY A 171 13.40 8.83 1.80
N GLU A 172 12.72 8.84 2.94
CA GLU A 172 13.27 9.37 4.19
C GLU A 172 14.59 8.68 4.58
N MET A 173 14.72 7.37 4.36
CA MET A 173 15.95 6.62 4.63
C MET A 173 17.10 7.09 3.72
N ARG A 174 16.83 7.33 2.43
CA ARG A 174 17.81 7.89 1.48
C ARG A 174 18.30 9.27 1.93
N GLU A 175 17.37 10.20 2.15
CA GLU A 175 17.68 11.56 2.59
C GLU A 175 18.50 11.58 3.89
N ARG A 176 18.13 10.75 4.86
CA ARG A 176 18.86 10.63 6.14
C ARG A 176 20.27 10.08 5.94
N ILE A 177 20.48 9.08 5.07
CA ILE A 177 21.83 8.54 4.79
C ILE A 177 22.67 9.60 4.07
N GLU A 178 22.13 10.24 3.03
CA GLU A 178 22.82 11.29 2.26
C GLU A 178 23.19 12.51 3.11
N GLY A 179 22.29 12.93 4.01
CA GLY A 179 22.55 13.99 4.99
C GLY A 179 23.66 13.66 5.98
N LEU A 180 23.83 12.38 6.36
CA LEU A 180 24.91 11.95 7.26
C LEU A 180 26.26 11.88 6.55
N ILE A 181 26.32 11.31 5.35
CA ILE A 181 27.58 11.19 4.59
C ILE A 181 27.97 12.48 3.86
N GLY A 182 27.03 13.40 3.65
CA GLY A 182 27.23 14.70 2.99
C GLY A 182 27.45 14.59 1.47
N ARG A 183 26.96 13.53 0.83
CA ARG A 183 27.06 13.25 -0.62
C ARG A 183 25.92 12.33 -1.06
N SER A 184 25.63 12.31 -2.37
CA SER A 184 24.66 11.38 -2.95
C SER A 184 25.08 9.90 -2.75
N THR A 185 24.07 9.05 -2.64
CA THR A 185 24.15 7.59 -2.53
C THR A 185 23.89 6.89 -3.88
N ARG A 186 24.15 7.53 -5.03
CA ARG A 186 23.93 6.96 -6.37
C ARG A 186 24.38 5.49 -6.47
N GLY A 187 23.48 4.64 -6.97
CA GLY A 187 23.66 3.19 -7.05
C GLY A 187 23.27 2.39 -5.80
N LEU A 188 22.99 3.04 -4.66
CA LEU A 188 22.45 2.39 -3.45
C LEU A 188 21.01 1.92 -3.68
N TRP A 189 20.76 0.63 -3.45
CA TRP A 189 19.42 0.08 -3.52
C TRP A 189 18.67 0.35 -2.21
N ILE A 190 17.77 1.35 -2.22
CA ILE A 190 16.79 1.58 -1.15
C ILE A 190 15.38 1.54 -1.77
N GLY A 191 14.50 0.71 -1.22
CA GLY A 191 13.12 0.60 -1.68
C GLY A 191 12.26 -0.32 -0.80
N THR A 192 11.04 -0.60 -1.25
CA THR A 192 10.22 -1.67 -0.65
C THR A 192 10.60 -3.04 -1.20
N PHE A 193 10.18 -4.11 -0.54
CA PHE A 193 10.31 -5.48 -1.06
C PHE A 193 9.81 -5.60 -2.51
N HIS A 194 8.66 -5.00 -2.83
CA HIS A 194 8.06 -5.04 -4.16
C HIS A 194 8.81 -4.17 -5.17
N SER A 195 9.35 -3.03 -4.74
CA SER A 195 10.19 -2.16 -5.58
C SER A 195 11.51 -2.84 -5.96
N VAL A 196 12.13 -3.55 -5.01
CA VAL A 196 13.35 -4.34 -5.23
C VAL A 196 13.05 -5.57 -6.10
N ALA A 197 11.95 -6.28 -5.82
CA ALA A 197 11.50 -7.41 -6.61
C ALA A 197 11.23 -7.04 -8.08
N ALA A 198 10.48 -5.96 -8.32
CA ALA A 198 10.22 -5.46 -9.67
C ALA A 198 11.51 -5.08 -10.41
N ARG A 199 12.48 -4.45 -9.74
CA ARG A 199 13.82 -4.15 -10.30
C ARG A 199 14.57 -5.43 -10.69
N VAL A 200 14.60 -6.45 -9.81
CA VAL A 200 15.20 -7.76 -10.12
C VAL A 200 14.49 -8.41 -11.32
N LEU A 201 13.16 -8.40 -11.38
CA LEU A 201 12.39 -8.98 -12.48
C LEU A 201 12.58 -8.27 -13.83
N ARG A 202 12.95 -6.98 -13.83
CA ARG A 202 13.27 -6.21 -15.05
C ARG A 202 14.67 -6.53 -15.56
N ILE A 203 15.66 -6.53 -14.66
CA ILE A 203 17.05 -6.91 -14.97
C ILE A 203 17.11 -8.37 -15.44
N GLU A 204 16.45 -9.28 -14.71
CA GLU A 204 16.37 -10.71 -15.01
C GLU A 204 15.23 -11.07 -15.97
N ALA A 205 14.59 -10.13 -16.66
CA ALA A 205 13.52 -10.42 -17.61
C ALA A 205 13.88 -11.53 -18.62
N PRO A 206 15.12 -11.62 -19.16
CA PRO A 206 15.55 -12.75 -20.03
C PRO A 206 15.49 -14.14 -19.39
N ASN A 207 15.38 -14.24 -18.06
CA ASN A 207 15.25 -15.47 -17.28
C ASN A 207 13.80 -15.75 -16.81
N THR A 208 12.83 -14.93 -17.26
CA THR A 208 11.40 -15.08 -16.96
C THR A 208 10.58 -15.37 -18.23
N SER A 209 9.30 -15.68 -18.08
CA SER A 209 8.35 -15.79 -19.21
C SER A 209 7.81 -14.43 -19.70
N ARG A 210 8.29 -13.31 -19.16
CA ARG A 210 7.82 -11.94 -19.45
C ARG A 210 8.95 -11.02 -19.87
N THR A 211 8.58 -9.86 -20.43
CA THR A 211 9.53 -8.82 -20.84
C THR A 211 9.70 -7.76 -19.76
N ARG A 212 10.76 -6.95 -19.80
CA ARG A 212 10.98 -5.83 -18.86
C ARG A 212 9.82 -4.83 -18.79
N ALA A 213 9.11 -4.69 -19.92
CA ALA A 213 7.92 -3.87 -20.08
C ALA A 213 6.67 -4.44 -19.37
N PHE A 214 6.83 -5.34 -18.40
CA PHE A 214 5.68 -5.95 -17.73
C PHE A 214 4.86 -4.92 -16.95
N THR A 215 3.56 -5.17 -16.86
CA THR A 215 2.65 -4.33 -16.10
C THR A 215 2.38 -4.92 -14.71
N ILE A 216 2.37 -4.07 -13.69
CA ILE A 216 1.98 -4.44 -12.33
C ILE A 216 0.47 -4.22 -12.20
N TYR A 217 -0.29 -5.30 -11.97
CA TYR A 217 -1.73 -5.25 -11.79
C TYR A 217 -2.11 -4.92 -10.34
N ASP A 218 -3.02 -3.96 -10.18
CA ASP A 218 -3.62 -3.60 -8.90
C ASP A 218 -4.70 -4.62 -8.46
N GLU A 219 -5.35 -4.36 -7.32
CA GLU A 219 -6.45 -5.20 -6.81
C GLU A 219 -7.60 -5.33 -7.83
N ASP A 220 -7.99 -4.22 -8.44
CA ASP A 220 -9.16 -4.13 -9.31
C ASP A 220 -8.89 -4.80 -10.67
N ASP A 221 -7.69 -4.60 -11.23
CA ASP A 221 -7.20 -5.30 -12.43
C ASP A 221 -7.09 -6.81 -12.21
N SER A 222 -6.57 -7.23 -11.05
CA SER A 222 -6.48 -8.65 -10.67
C SER A 222 -7.87 -9.27 -10.50
N ILE A 223 -8.79 -8.60 -9.80
CA ILE A 223 -10.19 -9.06 -9.64
C ILE A 223 -10.91 -9.16 -10.99
N ARG A 224 -10.71 -8.18 -11.88
CA ARG A 224 -11.31 -8.18 -13.23
C ARG A 224 -10.80 -9.36 -14.04
N THR A 225 -9.48 -9.50 -14.14
CA THR A 225 -8.83 -10.59 -14.87
C THR A 225 -9.23 -11.96 -14.31
N LEU A 226 -9.27 -12.11 -12.99
CA LEU A 226 -9.68 -13.36 -12.35
C LEU A 226 -11.14 -13.72 -12.65
N ARG A 227 -12.07 -12.75 -12.64
CA ARG A 227 -13.48 -12.98 -13.03
C ARG A 227 -13.57 -13.47 -14.47
N ASP A 228 -12.88 -12.81 -15.40
CA ASP A 228 -12.95 -13.15 -16.83
C ASP A 228 -12.35 -14.56 -17.08
N VAL A 229 -11.28 -14.90 -16.35
CA VAL A 229 -10.70 -16.26 -16.31
C VAL A 229 -11.71 -17.28 -15.75
N MET A 230 -12.38 -16.99 -14.63
CA MET A 230 -13.38 -17.88 -14.03
C MET A 230 -14.51 -18.24 -15.00
N GLU A 231 -15.02 -17.24 -15.72
CA GLU A 231 -16.03 -17.46 -16.77
C GLU A 231 -15.47 -18.35 -17.90
N SER A 232 -14.22 -18.14 -18.32
CA SER A 232 -13.57 -18.96 -19.36
C SER A 232 -13.39 -20.43 -18.99
N VAL A 233 -13.21 -20.74 -17.70
CA VAL A 233 -13.09 -22.13 -17.17
C VAL A 233 -14.40 -22.69 -16.60
N GLY A 234 -15.52 -21.99 -16.79
CA GLY A 234 -16.87 -22.50 -16.47
C GLY A 234 -17.36 -22.26 -15.03
N TYR A 235 -16.74 -21.36 -14.26
CA TYR A 235 -17.17 -20.98 -12.92
C TYR A 235 -17.92 -19.64 -12.92
N ASP A 236 -19.16 -19.65 -12.41
CA ASP A 236 -20.00 -18.44 -12.25
C ASP A 236 -19.47 -17.52 -11.13
N PRO A 237 -19.05 -16.26 -11.44
CA PRO A 237 -18.59 -15.29 -10.44
C PRO A 237 -19.66 -14.85 -9.42
N ARG A 238 -20.95 -15.11 -9.67
CA ARG A 238 -22.04 -14.84 -8.73
C ARG A 238 -22.14 -15.91 -7.65
N ARG A 239 -21.80 -17.16 -7.99
CA ARG A 239 -21.69 -18.29 -7.06
C ARG A 239 -20.36 -18.27 -6.32
N TRP A 240 -19.29 -17.87 -7.01
CA TRP A 240 -17.91 -17.86 -6.52
C TRP A 240 -17.38 -16.44 -6.53
N ALA A 241 -17.38 -15.75 -5.39
CA ALA A 241 -16.97 -14.36 -5.33
C ALA A 241 -15.47 -14.19 -5.71
N PRO A 242 -15.10 -13.47 -6.79
CA PRO A 242 -13.72 -13.38 -7.26
C PRO A 242 -12.75 -12.84 -6.20
N ARG A 243 -13.21 -11.91 -5.35
CA ARG A 243 -12.42 -11.40 -4.21
C ARG A 243 -11.98 -12.50 -3.23
N ALA A 244 -12.82 -13.51 -2.99
CA ALA A 244 -12.49 -14.62 -2.09
C ALA A 244 -11.46 -15.57 -2.73
N LEU A 245 -11.57 -15.83 -4.03
CA LEU A 245 -10.60 -16.63 -4.77
C LEU A 245 -9.25 -15.91 -4.85
N ARG A 246 -9.23 -14.60 -5.16
CA ARG A 246 -8.01 -13.78 -5.13
C ARG A 246 -7.34 -13.83 -3.76
N GLY A 247 -8.10 -13.73 -2.66
CA GLY A 247 -7.55 -13.84 -1.31
C GLY A 247 -6.85 -15.18 -1.03
N ARG A 248 -7.41 -16.30 -1.55
CA ARG A 248 -6.77 -17.63 -1.47
C ARG A 248 -5.52 -17.74 -2.35
N ILE A 249 -5.53 -17.17 -3.56
CA ILE A 249 -4.37 -17.12 -4.46
C ILE A 249 -3.24 -16.27 -3.86
N SER A 250 -3.57 -15.08 -3.32
CA SER A 250 -2.63 -14.20 -2.64
C SER A 250 -1.98 -14.88 -1.43
N GLY A 251 -2.78 -15.57 -0.60
CA GLY A 251 -2.26 -16.39 0.50
C GLY A 251 -1.30 -17.49 0.03
N ALA A 252 -1.62 -18.17 -1.08
CA ALA A 252 -0.74 -19.18 -1.68
C ALA A 252 0.59 -18.57 -2.16
N LYS A 253 0.55 -17.48 -2.92
CA LYS A 253 1.74 -16.78 -3.43
C LYS A 253 2.65 -16.29 -2.30
N ASN A 254 2.07 -15.70 -1.24
CA ASN A 254 2.83 -15.24 -0.07
C ASN A 254 3.46 -16.38 0.74
N ALA A 255 2.92 -17.60 0.63
CA ALA A 255 3.50 -18.84 1.15
C ALA A 255 4.44 -19.54 0.15
N LEU A 256 4.72 -18.94 -1.01
CA LEU A 256 5.47 -19.52 -2.14
C LEU A 256 4.88 -20.82 -2.72
N MET A 257 3.56 -21.00 -2.61
CA MET A 257 2.85 -22.16 -3.15
C MET A 257 2.40 -21.91 -4.60
N GLY A 258 3.00 -22.64 -5.53
CA GLY A 258 2.66 -22.62 -6.95
C GLY A 258 1.32 -23.32 -7.26
N PRO A 259 0.76 -23.17 -8.47
CA PRO A 259 -0.54 -23.74 -8.81
C PRO A 259 -0.61 -25.27 -8.70
N ALA A 260 0.48 -25.98 -8.99
CA ALA A 260 0.55 -27.45 -8.89
C ALA A 260 0.61 -27.94 -7.44
N GLU A 261 1.31 -27.22 -6.56
CA GLU A 261 1.39 -27.52 -5.13
C GLU A 261 0.03 -27.25 -4.47
N TYR A 262 -0.61 -26.12 -4.82
CA TYR A 262 -1.94 -25.75 -4.34
C TYR A 262 -3.00 -26.80 -4.71
N GLU A 263 -2.93 -27.39 -5.91
CA GLU A 263 -3.84 -28.49 -6.30
C GLU A 263 -3.66 -29.73 -5.41
N SER A 264 -2.45 -30.00 -4.92
CA SER A 264 -2.19 -31.14 -4.04
C SER A 264 -2.66 -30.95 -2.59
N GLU A 265 -2.78 -29.69 -2.13
CA GLU A 265 -3.24 -29.34 -0.78
C GLU A 265 -4.73 -28.96 -0.70
N ALA A 266 -5.42 -28.85 -1.83
CA ALA A 266 -6.83 -28.44 -1.88
C ALA A 266 -7.77 -29.47 -1.22
N PHE A 267 -8.41 -29.09 -0.11
CA PHE A 267 -9.29 -29.96 0.69
C PHE A 267 -10.72 -29.43 0.89
N ASP A 268 -10.97 -28.13 0.67
CA ASP A 268 -12.28 -27.51 0.79
C ASP A 268 -12.82 -27.07 -0.57
N LEU A 269 -14.14 -26.95 -0.71
CA LEU A 269 -14.79 -26.69 -2.01
C LEU A 269 -14.35 -25.36 -2.65
N LEU A 270 -13.94 -24.35 -1.87
CA LEU A 270 -13.37 -23.12 -2.41
C LEU A 270 -11.93 -23.37 -2.88
N SER A 271 -11.11 -24.12 -2.13
CA SER A 271 -9.77 -24.53 -2.56
C SER A 271 -9.81 -25.39 -3.84
N GLU A 272 -10.75 -26.32 -3.99
CA GLU A 272 -10.91 -27.12 -5.21
C GLU A 272 -11.18 -26.23 -6.44
N VAL A 273 -12.01 -25.19 -6.30
CA VAL A 273 -12.26 -24.20 -7.36
C VAL A 273 -11.01 -23.37 -7.64
N VAL A 274 -10.32 -22.90 -6.60
CA VAL A 274 -9.06 -22.13 -6.74
C VAL A 274 -8.00 -22.97 -7.46
N ALA A 275 -7.86 -24.26 -7.16
CA ALA A 275 -6.92 -25.16 -7.84
C ALA A 275 -7.16 -25.26 -9.35
N LYS A 276 -8.41 -25.12 -9.83
CA LYS A 276 -8.73 -25.11 -11.27
C LYS A 276 -8.59 -23.72 -11.91
N VAL A 277 -8.87 -22.65 -11.16
CA VAL A 277 -8.81 -21.26 -11.65
C VAL A 277 -7.37 -20.71 -11.66
N TYR A 278 -6.58 -20.99 -10.63
CA TYR A 278 -5.25 -20.41 -10.41
C TYR A 278 -4.25 -20.69 -11.56
N PRO A 279 -4.14 -21.92 -12.13
CA PRO A 279 -3.29 -22.16 -13.30
C PRO A 279 -3.71 -21.35 -14.53
N ALA A 280 -5.01 -21.12 -14.73
CA ALA A 280 -5.52 -20.33 -15.84
C ALA A 280 -5.27 -18.83 -15.64
N TYR A 281 -5.38 -18.35 -14.40
CA TYR A 281 -5.08 -16.98 -14.02
C TYR A 281 -3.60 -16.63 -14.25
N GLN A 282 -2.66 -17.49 -13.82
CA GLN A 282 -1.23 -17.24 -14.09
C GLN A 282 -0.89 -17.21 -15.58
N ARG A 283 -1.49 -18.09 -16.40
CA ARG A 283 -1.30 -18.08 -17.87
C ARG A 283 -1.86 -16.80 -18.51
N GLU A 284 -2.99 -16.30 -18.02
CA GLU A 284 -3.59 -15.07 -18.56
C GLU A 284 -2.78 -13.82 -18.16
N LEU A 285 -2.23 -13.78 -16.94
CA LEU A 285 -1.26 -12.75 -16.53
C LEU A 285 0.01 -12.80 -17.39
N GLU A 286 0.58 -13.98 -17.63
CA GLU A 286 1.74 -14.16 -18.49
C GLU A 286 1.48 -13.68 -19.92
N ARG A 287 0.35 -14.09 -20.52
CA ARG A 287 -0.06 -13.66 -21.87
C ARG A 287 -0.18 -12.15 -22.00
N ARG A 288 -0.69 -11.47 -20.97
CA ARG A 288 -0.80 -10.00 -20.91
C ARG A 288 0.51 -9.31 -20.54
N ASN A 289 1.61 -10.06 -20.38
CA ASN A 289 2.90 -9.55 -19.92
C ASN A 289 2.73 -8.78 -18.59
N ALA A 290 2.02 -9.38 -17.64
CA ALA A 290 1.63 -8.75 -16.38
C ALA A 290 1.95 -9.63 -15.15
N TYR A 291 2.33 -8.99 -14.05
CA TYR A 291 2.44 -9.60 -12.72
C TYR A 291 1.41 -8.94 -11.81
N ASP A 292 0.75 -9.70 -10.94
CA ASP A 292 0.09 -9.08 -9.78
C ASP A 292 1.10 -8.79 -8.66
N PHE A 293 0.64 -8.10 -7.62
CA PHE A 293 1.50 -7.62 -6.54
C PHE A 293 2.26 -8.76 -5.82
N ASP A 294 1.61 -9.91 -5.64
CA ASP A 294 2.21 -11.07 -4.97
C ASP A 294 3.15 -11.86 -5.91
N ASP A 295 2.89 -11.87 -7.23
CA ASP A 295 3.81 -12.47 -8.22
C ASP A 295 5.20 -11.83 -8.17
N LEU A 296 5.29 -10.52 -7.90
CA LEU A 296 6.58 -9.83 -7.83
C LEU A 296 7.53 -10.53 -6.85
N LEU A 297 7.03 -10.87 -5.65
CA LEU A 297 7.79 -11.59 -4.64
C LEU A 297 8.01 -13.05 -5.04
N PHE A 298 6.94 -13.73 -5.47
CA PHE A 298 6.98 -15.15 -5.82
C PHE A 298 8.01 -15.45 -6.91
N GLU A 299 7.94 -14.72 -8.02
CA GLU A 299 8.81 -14.94 -9.18
C GLU A 299 10.24 -14.50 -8.89
N THR A 300 10.44 -13.44 -8.10
CA THR A 300 11.79 -13.04 -7.64
C THR A 300 12.45 -14.14 -6.82
N VAL A 301 11.72 -14.76 -5.88
CA VAL A 301 12.25 -15.90 -5.12
C VAL A 301 12.48 -17.10 -6.04
N ARG A 302 11.56 -17.39 -6.97
CA ARG A 302 11.74 -18.47 -7.96
C ARG A 302 13.04 -18.27 -8.76
N LEU A 303 13.31 -17.07 -9.27
CA LEU A 303 14.57 -16.75 -9.96
C LEU A 303 15.78 -16.97 -9.07
N LEU A 304 15.76 -16.42 -7.85
CA LEU A 304 16.87 -16.49 -6.89
C LEU A 304 17.12 -17.91 -6.34
N GLU A 305 16.17 -18.83 -6.43
CA GLU A 305 16.32 -20.20 -5.92
C GLU A 305 16.42 -21.27 -7.00
N THR A 306 15.96 -21.02 -8.24
CA THR A 306 15.89 -22.03 -9.31
C THR A 306 16.69 -21.72 -10.57
N VAL A 307 17.17 -20.48 -10.78
CA VAL A 307 17.96 -20.12 -11.97
C VAL A 307 19.45 -20.05 -11.63
N ASP A 308 20.24 -20.87 -12.31
CA ASP A 308 21.68 -21.01 -12.08
C ASP A 308 22.42 -19.66 -12.18
N GLY A 309 23.26 -19.38 -11.19
CA GLY A 309 24.11 -18.18 -11.14
C GLY A 309 23.39 -16.86 -10.82
N VAL A 310 22.05 -16.78 -10.87
CA VAL A 310 21.29 -15.56 -10.50
C VAL A 310 21.48 -15.27 -9.00
N ARG A 311 21.33 -16.28 -8.15
CA ARG A 311 21.58 -16.17 -6.70
C ARG A 311 22.99 -15.68 -6.37
N ASP A 312 24.00 -16.29 -6.99
CA ASP A 312 25.40 -15.96 -6.75
C ASP A 312 25.74 -14.53 -7.22
N ARG A 313 25.12 -14.05 -8.30
CA ARG A 313 25.27 -12.68 -8.81
C ARG A 313 24.79 -11.65 -7.79
N TYR A 314 23.53 -11.77 -7.34
CA TYR A 314 22.98 -10.84 -6.34
C TYR A 314 23.62 -10.98 -4.97
N GLY A 315 23.89 -12.23 -4.53
CA GLY A 315 24.62 -12.49 -3.29
C GLY A 315 26.04 -11.92 -3.30
N ALA A 316 26.76 -11.96 -4.43
CA ALA A 316 28.08 -11.34 -4.55
C ALA A 316 28.00 -9.80 -4.55
N ARG A 317 26.99 -9.23 -5.24
CA ARG A 317 26.70 -7.78 -5.29
C ARG A 317 26.49 -7.24 -3.88
N PHE A 318 25.47 -7.71 -3.17
CA PHE A 318 25.06 -7.20 -1.87
C PHE A 318 25.94 -7.74 -0.74
N ALA A 319 27.03 -7.01 -0.44
CA ALA A 319 27.90 -7.28 0.70
C ALA A 319 27.21 -7.09 2.06
N HIS A 320 26.16 -6.27 2.11
CA HIS A 320 25.31 -6.06 3.29
C HIS A 320 23.85 -5.90 2.87
N VAL A 321 22.94 -6.48 3.65
CA VAL A 321 21.48 -6.31 3.51
C VAL A 321 20.93 -5.76 4.82
N LEU A 322 20.19 -4.66 4.74
CA LEU A 322 19.48 -4.00 5.83
C LEU A 322 17.98 -4.16 5.62
N VAL A 323 17.23 -4.54 6.65
CA VAL A 323 15.76 -4.65 6.58
C VAL A 323 15.11 -3.96 7.78
N ASP A 324 14.24 -2.98 7.53
CA ASP A 324 13.40 -2.34 8.55
C ASP A 324 12.04 -3.04 8.68
N GLU A 325 11.36 -2.84 9.81
CA GLU A 325 10.05 -3.44 10.16
C GLU A 325 9.98 -4.98 9.92
N TYR A 326 11.06 -5.69 10.23
CA TYR A 326 11.23 -7.12 9.89
C TYR A 326 10.12 -8.06 10.41
N GLN A 327 9.41 -7.68 11.47
CA GLN A 327 8.27 -8.43 12.01
C GLN A 327 7.05 -8.47 11.08
N ASP A 328 6.97 -7.58 10.08
CA ASP A 328 5.89 -7.54 9.09
C ASP A 328 6.18 -8.41 7.86
N THR A 329 7.32 -9.12 7.84
CA THR A 329 7.71 -9.92 6.69
C THR A 329 6.86 -11.18 6.54
N ASN A 330 6.45 -11.50 5.31
CA ASN A 330 5.84 -12.78 4.96
C ASN A 330 6.90 -13.82 4.55
N HIS A 331 6.48 -15.06 4.25
CA HIS A 331 7.43 -16.14 3.90
C HIS A 331 8.22 -15.83 2.62
N ALA A 332 7.57 -15.32 1.57
CA ALA A 332 8.23 -14.93 0.32
C ALA A 332 9.31 -13.84 0.55
N GLN A 333 8.99 -12.81 1.33
CA GLN A 333 9.91 -11.71 1.69
C GLN A 333 11.10 -12.21 2.51
N TYR A 334 10.86 -13.09 3.48
CA TYR A 334 11.91 -13.76 4.25
C TYR A 334 12.85 -14.56 3.33
N ARG A 335 12.31 -15.37 2.41
CA ARG A 335 13.11 -16.18 1.47
C ARG A 335 13.93 -15.32 0.52
N MET A 336 13.33 -14.25 -0.01
CA MET A 336 14.01 -13.26 -0.84
C MET A 336 15.23 -12.67 -0.13
N VAL A 337 15.07 -12.19 1.11
CA VAL A 337 16.19 -11.63 1.90
C VAL A 337 17.25 -12.69 2.22
N LYS A 338 16.84 -13.92 2.58
CA LYS A 338 17.75 -15.04 2.85
C LYS A 338 18.57 -15.45 1.62
N ALA A 339 17.99 -15.35 0.42
CA ALA A 339 18.68 -15.59 -0.84
C ALA A 339 19.64 -14.43 -1.20
N LEU A 340 19.20 -13.17 -1.06
CA LEU A 340 20.02 -11.99 -1.37
C LEU A 340 21.22 -11.83 -0.44
N ALA A 341 21.10 -12.21 0.85
CA ALA A 341 22.19 -12.15 1.81
C ALA A 341 23.15 -13.36 1.75
N SER A 342 22.90 -14.37 0.90
CA SER A 342 23.45 -15.71 1.11
C SER A 342 24.95 -15.89 0.88
N LYS A 343 25.65 -14.92 0.28
CA LYS A 343 27.10 -15.04 0.02
C LYS A 343 27.97 -14.54 1.17
N HIS A 344 27.56 -13.44 1.80
CA HIS A 344 28.32 -12.78 2.87
C HIS A 344 27.73 -12.99 4.27
N GLY A 345 26.44 -13.34 4.37
CA GLY A 345 25.76 -13.55 5.67
C GLY A 345 25.49 -12.27 6.48
N ASN A 346 25.92 -11.10 5.96
CA ASN A 346 25.80 -9.79 6.59
C ASN A 346 24.37 -9.21 6.51
N LEU A 347 23.42 -9.91 7.12
CA LEU A 347 22.03 -9.50 7.22
C LEU A 347 21.77 -8.77 8.54
N CYS A 348 21.47 -7.48 8.48
CA CYS A 348 20.98 -6.70 9.60
C CYS A 348 19.47 -6.49 9.48
N VAL A 349 18.72 -7.00 10.46
CA VAL A 349 17.28 -6.79 10.56
C VAL A 349 16.95 -5.91 11.77
N VAL A 350 16.05 -4.96 11.58
CA VAL A 350 15.52 -4.07 12.61
C VAL A 350 14.02 -4.31 12.69
N GLY A 351 13.51 -4.53 13.89
CA GLY A 351 12.09 -4.85 14.04
C GLY A 351 11.59 -4.78 15.48
N ASP A 352 10.27 -4.80 15.58
CA ASP A 352 9.53 -4.73 16.83
C ASP A 352 8.38 -5.75 16.79
N ASP A 353 8.58 -6.94 17.36
CA ASP A 353 7.60 -8.02 17.46
C ASP A 353 6.30 -7.63 18.21
N ASP A 354 6.35 -6.61 19.06
CA ASP A 354 5.16 -6.02 19.70
C ASP A 354 4.37 -5.10 18.75
N GLN A 355 4.92 -4.78 17.56
CA GLN A 355 4.26 -4.04 16.46
C GLN A 355 3.97 -4.92 15.23
N ALA A 356 3.95 -6.25 15.34
CA ALA A 356 3.54 -7.14 14.25
C ALA A 356 2.00 -7.09 14.10
N VAL A 357 1.50 -6.39 13.07
CA VAL A 357 0.05 -6.08 12.90
C VAL A 357 -0.50 -6.34 11.49
N TYR A 358 0.25 -7.12 10.68
CA TYR A 358 -0.13 -7.46 9.31
C TYR A 358 -0.23 -8.98 9.08
N GLY A 359 -0.55 -9.78 10.12
CA GLY A 359 -0.75 -11.23 9.96
C GLY A 359 -1.86 -11.56 8.96
N TRP A 360 -2.90 -10.72 8.89
CA TRP A 360 -3.94 -10.80 7.84
C TRP A 360 -3.46 -10.54 6.40
N ARG A 361 -2.23 -10.01 6.21
CA ARG A 361 -1.53 -9.91 4.91
C ARG A 361 -0.49 -11.04 4.71
N GLY A 362 -0.47 -12.05 5.58
CA GLY A 362 0.49 -13.15 5.54
C GLY A 362 1.83 -12.86 6.21
N ALA A 363 1.96 -11.76 6.97
CA ALA A 363 3.16 -11.53 7.79
C ALA A 363 3.30 -12.62 8.85
N ASP A 364 4.52 -13.14 9.03
CA ASP A 364 4.80 -14.18 10.01
C ASP A 364 5.74 -13.66 11.10
N ILE A 365 5.18 -13.41 12.28
CA ILE A 365 5.93 -12.96 13.46
C ILE A 365 7.07 -13.93 13.82
N ARG A 366 6.98 -15.21 13.44
CA ARG A 366 8.06 -16.19 13.66
C ARG A 366 9.36 -15.78 12.98
N ASN A 367 9.32 -15.06 11.85
CA ASN A 367 10.53 -14.59 11.17
C ASN A 367 11.46 -13.79 12.11
N ILE A 368 10.90 -12.91 12.96
CA ILE A 368 11.69 -12.15 13.95
C ILE A 368 11.91 -12.91 15.27
N LEU A 369 11.00 -13.81 15.65
CA LEU A 369 11.15 -14.62 16.87
C LEU A 369 12.24 -15.70 16.71
N ASP A 370 12.33 -16.33 15.54
CA ASP A 370 13.19 -17.48 15.24
C ASP A 370 14.48 -17.08 14.50
N PHE A 371 14.73 -15.78 14.28
CA PHE A 371 15.91 -15.27 13.58
C PHE A 371 17.25 -15.83 14.11
N GLU A 372 17.39 -15.97 15.44
CA GLU A 372 18.58 -16.54 16.09
C GLU A 372 18.78 -18.04 15.78
N ALA A 373 17.69 -18.76 15.50
CA ALA A 373 17.72 -20.16 15.08
C ALA A 373 18.04 -20.30 13.58
N ASP A 374 17.57 -19.36 12.76
CA ASP A 374 17.80 -19.35 11.31
C ASP A 374 19.18 -18.82 10.89
N PHE A 375 19.72 -17.86 11.64
CA PHE A 375 20.98 -17.19 11.39
C PHE A 375 21.93 -17.40 12.58
N HIS A 376 22.52 -18.61 12.63
CA HIS A 376 23.42 -19.00 13.72
C HIS A 376 24.57 -17.99 13.92
N GLY A 377 24.80 -17.62 15.18
CA GLY A 377 25.79 -16.60 15.54
C GLY A 377 25.29 -15.15 15.43
N ALA A 378 23.98 -14.94 15.24
CA ALA A 378 23.39 -13.61 15.23
C ALA A 378 23.72 -12.80 16.50
N HIS A 379 24.23 -11.59 16.31
CA HIS A 379 24.34 -10.59 17.39
C HIS A 379 22.97 -9.99 17.64
N VAL A 380 22.57 -9.84 18.91
CA VAL A 380 21.23 -9.37 19.28
C VAL A 380 21.33 -8.13 20.16
N VAL A 381 20.93 -6.99 19.60
CA VAL A 381 20.94 -5.69 20.28
C VAL A 381 19.49 -5.33 20.66
N ARG A 382 19.26 -4.94 21.92
CA ARG A 382 17.94 -4.51 22.41
C ARG A 382 17.88 -3.00 22.56
N LEU A 383 16.95 -2.35 21.87
CA LEU A 383 16.71 -0.90 21.99
C LEU A 383 15.46 -0.63 22.83
N GLU A 384 15.67 -0.48 24.15
CA GLU A 384 14.60 -0.32 25.15
C GLU A 384 14.34 1.14 25.56
N ARG A 385 15.25 2.07 25.24
CA ARG A 385 15.08 3.48 25.59
C ARG A 385 14.19 4.21 24.57
N ASN A 386 13.01 4.63 25.01
CA ASN A 386 12.04 5.40 24.24
C ASN A 386 12.30 6.91 24.38
N TYR A 387 12.38 7.60 23.24
CA TYR A 387 12.59 9.05 23.15
C TYR A 387 11.31 9.83 22.77
N ARG A 388 10.20 9.13 22.52
CA ARG A 388 8.97 9.66 21.91
C ARG A 388 7.93 10.06 22.95
N SER A 389 7.60 9.18 23.88
CA SER A 389 6.38 9.23 24.69
C SER A 389 6.66 9.55 26.16
N THR A 390 5.72 10.19 26.84
CA THR A 390 5.75 10.41 28.29
C THR A 390 5.62 9.09 29.08
N GLY A 391 6.02 9.10 30.35
CA GLY A 391 6.04 7.92 31.21
C GLY A 391 4.68 7.20 31.33
N SER A 392 3.58 7.94 31.55
CA SER A 392 2.24 7.35 31.67
C SER A 392 1.77 6.63 30.41
N ILE A 393 2.08 7.18 29.23
CA ILE A 393 1.79 6.52 27.94
C ILE A 393 2.60 5.23 27.80
N LEU A 394 3.87 5.27 28.22
CA LEU A 394 4.79 4.15 28.10
C LEU A 394 4.46 3.00 29.07
N GLU A 395 4.05 3.30 30.30
CA GLU A 395 3.64 2.27 31.26
C GLU A 395 2.30 1.64 30.89
N VAL A 396 1.33 2.40 30.36
CA VAL A 396 0.14 1.82 29.74
C VAL A 396 0.51 0.90 28.57
N ALA A 397 1.42 1.31 27.69
CA ALA A 397 1.88 0.48 26.58
C ALA A 397 2.55 -0.82 27.07
N ASN A 398 3.48 -0.73 28.04
CA ASN A 398 4.17 -1.86 28.66
C ASN A 398 3.19 -2.82 29.35
N ALA A 399 2.24 -2.30 30.13
CA ALA A 399 1.30 -3.09 30.91
C ALA A 399 0.40 -3.94 30.01
N VAL A 400 -0.18 -3.33 28.97
CA VAL A 400 -1.04 -4.05 28.02
C VAL A 400 -0.22 -5.10 27.27
N ILE A 401 0.88 -4.71 26.61
CA ILE A 401 1.62 -5.64 25.74
C ILE A 401 2.24 -6.83 26.48
N SER A 402 2.53 -6.68 27.78
CA SER A 402 3.04 -7.77 28.63
C SER A 402 2.13 -9.01 28.69
N ARG A 403 0.85 -8.88 28.32
CA ARG A 403 -0.13 -9.97 28.30
C ARG A 403 -0.07 -10.86 27.05
N ASN A 404 0.71 -10.51 26.03
CA ASN A 404 0.97 -11.38 24.88
C ASN A 404 2.04 -12.44 25.22
N LEU A 405 1.80 -13.68 24.78
CA LEU A 405 2.71 -14.81 24.99
C LEU A 405 3.75 -14.93 23.89
N ALA A 406 3.37 -14.69 22.62
CA ALA A 406 4.28 -14.77 21.48
C ALA A 406 5.08 -13.46 21.31
N ARG A 407 6.04 -13.22 22.21
CA ARG A 407 6.96 -12.07 22.16
C ARG A 407 8.33 -12.38 22.76
N LYS A 408 9.38 -11.68 22.33
CA LYS A 408 10.68 -11.64 23.03
C LYS A 408 10.57 -10.70 24.23
N PRO A 409 11.07 -11.06 25.43
CA PRO A 409 11.05 -10.17 26.59
C PRO A 409 11.82 -8.87 26.32
N LYS A 410 11.10 -7.75 26.48
CA LYS A 410 11.61 -6.38 26.50
C LYS A 410 10.64 -5.47 27.28
N ARG A 411 11.14 -4.39 27.86
CA ARG A 411 10.34 -3.34 28.53
C ARG A 411 10.86 -1.96 28.14
N LEU A 412 9.98 -1.09 27.65
CA LEU A 412 10.36 0.27 27.29
C LEU A 412 10.52 1.16 28.53
N HIS A 413 11.54 2.01 28.52
CA HIS A 413 11.77 3.05 29.53
C HIS A 413 12.03 4.41 28.86
N THR A 414 11.69 5.53 29.50
CA THR A 414 11.96 6.87 28.96
C THR A 414 12.62 7.78 29.99
N GLU A 415 13.36 8.77 29.50
CA GLU A 415 13.90 9.90 30.27
C GLU A 415 12.96 11.13 30.23
N ARG A 416 11.85 11.05 29.47
CA ARG A 416 10.78 12.06 29.50
C ARG A 416 10.05 12.04 30.84
N GLU A 417 9.42 13.16 31.18
CA GLU A 417 8.53 13.25 32.33
C GLU A 417 7.35 12.27 32.25
N THR A 418 6.75 11.98 33.41
CA THR A 418 5.57 11.10 33.53
C THR A 418 4.40 11.58 32.65
N GLY A 419 4.23 12.89 32.49
CA GLY A 419 3.16 13.49 31.70
C GLY A 419 1.77 13.34 32.33
N ASP A 420 0.75 13.82 31.61
CA ASP A 420 -0.65 13.72 32.03
C ASP A 420 -1.09 12.24 32.12
N PRO A 421 -1.90 11.85 33.13
CA PRO A 421 -2.59 10.57 33.15
C PRO A 421 -3.58 10.44 31.98
N ILE A 422 -3.80 9.21 31.52
CA ILE A 422 -4.61 8.93 30.33
C ILE A 422 -6.10 9.09 30.63
N GLU A 423 -6.80 9.85 29.79
CA GLU A 423 -8.25 10.06 29.86
C GLU A 423 -8.98 8.86 29.23
N VAL A 424 -9.77 8.10 30.00
CA VAL A 424 -10.73 7.11 29.44
C VAL A 424 -12.14 7.69 29.51
N VAL A 425 -12.78 7.86 28.35
CA VAL A 425 -14.04 8.60 28.21
C VAL A 425 -15.16 7.76 27.62
N ARG A 426 -16.24 7.63 28.40
CA ARG A 426 -17.48 6.96 28.03
C ARG A 426 -18.45 7.92 27.35
N CYS A 427 -18.95 7.55 26.18
CA CYS A 427 -19.88 8.36 25.38
C CYS A 427 -21.25 7.66 25.23
N ASP A 428 -22.34 8.43 25.07
CA ASP A 428 -23.68 7.89 24.86
C ASP A 428 -23.81 7.18 23.48
N ASP A 429 -23.30 7.81 22.41
CA ASP A 429 -23.28 7.26 21.03
C ASP A 429 -22.03 7.72 20.23
N GLU A 430 -21.87 7.25 18.99
CA GLU A 430 -20.72 7.64 18.14
C GLU A 430 -20.70 9.14 17.77
N ARG A 431 -21.84 9.82 17.85
CA ARG A 431 -21.94 11.26 17.58
C ARG A 431 -21.53 12.07 18.80
N ALA A 432 -21.80 11.58 19.99
CA ALA A 432 -21.32 12.12 21.26
C ALA A 432 -19.81 11.95 21.39
N GLU A 433 -19.26 10.78 21.00
CA GLU A 433 -17.82 10.54 20.90
C GLU A 433 -17.15 11.57 19.97
N ALA A 434 -17.62 11.67 18.72
CA ALA A 434 -17.08 12.60 17.75
C ALA A 434 -17.23 14.08 18.17
N ALA A 435 -18.34 14.44 18.81
CA ALA A 435 -18.54 15.78 19.34
C ALA A 435 -17.63 16.09 20.55
N TRP A 436 -17.34 15.10 21.40
CA TRP A 436 -16.42 15.24 22.51
C TRP A 436 -14.99 15.48 22.01
N VAL A 437 -14.48 14.64 21.10
CA VAL A 437 -13.16 14.81 20.46
C VAL A 437 -13.06 16.18 19.78
N SER A 438 -14.07 16.56 18.99
CA SER A 438 -14.12 17.88 18.36
C SER A 438 -14.08 19.03 19.37
N SER A 439 -14.73 18.89 20.53
CA SER A 439 -14.70 19.91 21.59
C SER A 439 -13.33 20.00 22.29
N ARG A 440 -12.64 18.88 22.48
CA ARG A 440 -11.31 18.83 23.10
C ARG A 440 -10.25 19.47 22.19
N ILE A 441 -10.28 19.15 20.89
CA ILE A 441 -9.43 19.80 19.88
C ILE A 441 -9.71 21.31 19.83
N ALA A 442 -10.98 21.72 19.81
CA ALA A 442 -11.35 23.14 19.76
C ALA A 442 -10.90 23.91 21.02
N ALA A 443 -10.90 23.28 22.20
CA ALA A 443 -10.42 23.89 23.44
C ALA A 443 -8.89 24.09 23.45
N ASP A 444 -8.14 23.15 22.86
CA ASP A 444 -6.67 23.17 22.88
C ASP A 444 -6.05 23.90 21.66
N ARG A 445 -6.86 24.25 20.64
CA ARG A 445 -6.44 24.95 19.40
C ARG A 445 -5.74 26.30 19.63
N SER A 446 -5.90 26.94 20.79
CA SER A 446 -5.15 28.16 21.12
C SER A 446 -3.69 27.91 21.54
N ALA A 447 -3.31 26.66 21.80
CA ALA A 447 -1.99 26.27 22.29
C ALA A 447 -1.22 25.31 21.37
N ARG A 448 -1.88 24.68 20.38
CA ARG A 448 -1.30 23.69 19.46
C ARG A 448 -1.84 23.85 18.03
N GLY A 449 -1.00 23.55 17.04
CA GLY A 449 -1.39 23.48 15.63
C GLY A 449 -2.34 22.31 15.35
N LEU A 450 -3.17 22.39 14.32
CA LEU A 450 -4.14 21.31 14.01
C LEU A 450 -3.47 20.01 13.54
N ASN A 451 -2.29 20.13 12.93
CA ASN A 451 -1.44 19.00 12.51
C ASN A 451 -0.87 18.20 13.70
N GLU A 452 -0.82 18.76 14.91
CA GLU A 452 -0.39 18.05 16.13
C GLU A 452 -1.41 17.02 16.64
N PHE A 453 -2.65 17.03 16.11
CA PHE A 453 -3.74 16.17 16.56
C PHE A 453 -4.00 15.03 15.57
N ALA A 454 -4.09 13.81 16.09
CA ALA A 454 -4.57 12.64 15.36
C ALA A 454 -5.79 11.99 16.01
N VAL A 455 -6.73 11.52 15.18
CA VAL A 455 -7.82 10.62 15.57
C VAL A 455 -7.57 9.26 14.94
N LEU A 456 -7.29 8.27 15.79
CA LEU A 456 -7.03 6.89 15.42
C LEU A 456 -8.29 6.03 15.60
N TYR A 457 -8.57 5.18 14.61
CA TYR A 457 -9.71 4.25 14.64
C TYR A 457 -9.36 2.88 14.05
N ARG A 458 -10.14 1.86 14.39
CA ARG A 458 -9.90 0.47 13.95
C ARG A 458 -10.38 0.20 12.52
N THR A 459 -11.40 0.93 12.04
CA THR A 459 -12.02 0.76 10.72
C THR A 459 -12.37 2.11 10.07
N ASN A 460 -12.24 2.22 8.74
CA ASN A 460 -12.57 3.45 8.00
C ASN A 460 -14.02 3.90 8.19
N ALA A 461 -14.96 2.98 8.43
CA ALA A 461 -16.37 3.31 8.70
C ALA A 461 -16.56 4.25 9.91
N GLN A 462 -15.60 4.31 10.84
CA GLN A 462 -15.64 5.23 11.98
C GLN A 462 -15.36 6.69 11.58
N SER A 463 -14.66 6.96 10.46
CA SER A 463 -14.26 8.33 10.07
C SER A 463 -15.47 9.26 10.00
N ARG A 464 -16.55 8.79 9.38
CA ARG A 464 -17.74 9.58 9.05
C ARG A 464 -18.32 10.38 10.22
N ALA A 465 -18.37 9.80 11.42
CA ALA A 465 -18.90 10.51 12.59
C ALA A 465 -18.01 11.70 13.00
N PHE A 466 -16.68 11.50 12.97
CA PHE A 466 -15.68 12.54 13.22
C PHE A 466 -15.68 13.60 12.11
N GLU A 467 -15.75 13.21 10.84
CA GLU A 467 -15.88 14.14 9.70
C GLU A 467 -17.11 15.05 9.84
N GLU A 468 -18.27 14.45 10.13
CA GLU A 468 -19.52 15.20 10.34
C GLU A 468 -19.40 16.14 11.55
N ALA A 469 -18.67 15.76 12.62
CA ALA A 469 -18.40 16.66 13.75
C ALA A 469 -17.43 17.80 13.37
N PHE A 470 -16.29 17.50 12.75
CA PHE A 470 -15.29 18.50 12.35
C PHE A 470 -15.83 19.50 11.34
N ARG A 471 -16.60 19.04 10.33
CA ARG A 471 -17.29 19.90 9.37
C ARG A 471 -18.30 20.85 10.05
N ARG A 472 -19.03 20.38 11.07
CA ARG A 472 -19.94 21.23 11.86
C ARG A 472 -19.22 22.21 12.77
N SER A 473 -18.02 21.87 13.25
CA SER A 473 -17.21 22.71 14.13
C SER A 473 -16.23 23.63 13.39
N GLY A 474 -16.16 23.59 12.06
CA GLY A 474 -15.20 24.38 11.28
C GLY A 474 -13.74 24.00 11.56
N ILE A 475 -13.48 22.70 11.81
CA ILE A 475 -12.14 22.14 12.03
C ILE A 475 -11.67 21.51 10.70
N PRO A 476 -10.62 22.05 10.05
CA PRO A 476 -9.93 21.37 8.95
C PRO A 476 -9.41 20.00 9.38
N TYR A 477 -9.62 19.00 8.52
CA TYR A 477 -9.19 17.63 8.73
C TYR A 477 -8.71 17.00 7.41
N ARG A 478 -7.86 15.97 7.49
CA ARG A 478 -7.48 15.11 6.37
C ARG A 478 -7.70 13.65 6.73
N ILE A 479 -8.08 12.83 5.75
CA ILE A 479 -8.29 11.39 5.93
C ILE A 479 -7.18 10.64 5.21
N VAL A 480 -6.43 9.81 5.94
CA VAL A 480 -5.44 8.89 5.38
C VAL A 480 -6.10 7.53 5.20
N GLY A 481 -6.16 7.03 3.97
CA GLY A 481 -6.98 5.89 3.57
C GLY A 481 -8.36 6.27 3.00
N GLY A 482 -8.44 7.43 2.31
CA GLY A 482 -9.57 7.80 1.44
C GLY A 482 -9.53 7.07 0.09
N VAL A 483 -10.02 7.70 -0.99
CA VAL A 483 -9.73 7.23 -2.36
C VAL A 483 -8.34 7.75 -2.75
N PRO A 484 -7.34 6.89 -3.03
CA PRO A 484 -6.00 7.32 -3.44
C PRO A 484 -6.00 8.18 -4.70
N PHE A 485 -4.99 9.03 -4.86
CA PHE A 485 -4.79 9.87 -6.04
C PHE A 485 -4.71 9.03 -7.32
N TYR A 486 -3.90 7.96 -7.32
CA TYR A 486 -3.79 7.07 -8.49
C TYR A 486 -5.01 6.15 -8.69
N GLU A 487 -5.97 6.11 -7.74
CA GLU A 487 -7.26 5.44 -7.90
C GLU A 487 -8.34 6.34 -8.51
N ARG A 488 -8.10 7.66 -8.61
CA ARG A 488 -9.05 8.60 -9.23
C ARG A 488 -9.27 8.23 -10.69
N ARG A 489 -10.52 8.33 -11.15
CA ARG A 489 -10.94 7.79 -12.46
C ARG A 489 -10.12 8.35 -13.60
N GLU A 490 -10.00 9.66 -13.69
CA GLU A 490 -9.23 10.39 -14.71
C GLU A 490 -7.73 10.07 -14.67
N VAL A 491 -7.16 9.88 -13.48
CA VAL A 491 -5.74 9.50 -13.30
C VAL A 491 -5.53 8.07 -13.80
N LYS A 492 -6.39 7.11 -13.42
CA LYS A 492 -6.36 5.74 -13.96
C LYS A 492 -6.65 5.66 -15.46
N ASP A 493 -7.50 6.53 -15.99
CA ASP A 493 -7.78 6.59 -17.43
C ASP A 493 -6.52 7.01 -18.20
N VAL A 494 -5.81 8.05 -17.75
CA VAL A 494 -4.52 8.47 -18.34
C VAL A 494 -3.43 7.40 -18.16
N ILE A 495 -3.31 6.79 -16.98
CA ILE A 495 -2.34 5.71 -16.73
C ILE A 495 -2.58 4.50 -17.63
N ALA A 496 -3.83 4.16 -17.95
CA ALA A 496 -4.14 3.07 -18.88
C ALA A 496 -3.58 3.33 -20.30
N TYR A 497 -3.54 4.59 -20.76
CA TYR A 497 -2.85 4.91 -21.99
C TYR A 497 -1.34 4.71 -21.89
N LEU A 498 -0.70 5.21 -20.83
CA LEU A 498 0.74 5.06 -20.61
C LEU A 498 1.14 3.57 -20.55
N ARG A 499 0.33 2.75 -19.86
CA ARG A 499 0.49 1.29 -19.79
C ARG A 499 0.47 0.64 -21.18
N LEU A 500 -0.36 1.12 -22.12
CA LEU A 500 -0.40 0.61 -23.50
C LEU A 500 0.78 1.06 -24.37
N LEU A 501 1.38 2.22 -24.08
CA LEU A 501 2.59 2.69 -24.78
C LEU A 501 3.81 1.83 -24.41
N VAL A 502 3.88 1.38 -23.16
CA VAL A 502 4.89 0.44 -22.66
C VAL A 502 4.56 -1.01 -23.07
N ASN A 503 3.38 -1.48 -22.67
CA ASN A 503 2.90 -2.85 -22.80
C ASN A 503 1.61 -2.95 -23.64
N PRO A 504 1.71 -3.11 -24.98
CA PRO A 504 0.55 -3.34 -25.83
C PRO A 504 -0.21 -4.66 -25.55
N ALA A 505 0.33 -5.56 -24.72
CA ALA A 505 -0.33 -6.80 -24.28
C ALA A 505 -1.27 -6.60 -23.07
N ASP A 506 -1.29 -5.43 -22.44
CA ASP A 506 -2.18 -5.15 -21.32
C ASP A 506 -3.65 -4.92 -21.78
N ASP A 507 -4.36 -6.03 -21.97
CA ASP A 507 -5.78 -6.02 -22.35
C ASP A 507 -6.67 -5.33 -21.30
N ALA A 508 -6.28 -5.26 -20.02
CA ALA A 508 -7.04 -4.54 -19.00
C ALA A 508 -6.95 -3.02 -19.20
N ALA A 509 -5.74 -2.50 -19.46
CA ALA A 509 -5.54 -1.12 -19.86
C ALA A 509 -6.21 -0.81 -21.21
N PHE A 510 -6.15 -1.74 -22.18
CA PHE A 510 -6.84 -1.58 -23.47
C PHE A 510 -8.35 -1.39 -23.29
N LEU A 511 -9.01 -2.30 -22.56
CA LEU A 511 -10.45 -2.24 -22.32
C LEU A 511 -10.89 -0.96 -21.58
N ARG A 512 -10.01 -0.41 -20.74
CA ARG A 512 -10.22 0.89 -20.08
C ARG A 512 -10.07 2.06 -21.05
N ALA A 513 -8.95 2.15 -21.75
CA ALA A 513 -8.62 3.27 -22.62
C ALA A 513 -9.45 3.30 -23.91
N VAL A 514 -9.80 2.16 -24.51
CA VAL A 514 -10.45 2.11 -25.84
C VAL A 514 -11.88 2.69 -25.87
N GLY A 515 -12.55 2.82 -24.72
CA GLY A 515 -13.88 3.43 -24.62
C GLY A 515 -13.90 4.96 -24.55
N TRP A 516 -12.85 5.58 -24.01
CA TRP A 516 -12.79 7.01 -23.66
C TRP A 516 -11.51 7.68 -24.21
N PRO A 517 -11.55 8.91 -24.73
CA PRO A 517 -12.73 9.66 -25.15
C PRO A 517 -13.56 8.92 -26.22
N ARG A 518 -14.84 9.27 -26.36
CA ARG A 518 -15.80 8.49 -27.17
C ARG A 518 -15.37 8.34 -28.63
N ARG A 519 -15.06 7.11 -29.05
CA ARG A 519 -14.63 6.77 -30.43
C ARG A 519 -15.54 5.80 -31.18
N GLY A 520 -16.81 5.71 -30.78
CA GLY A 520 -17.83 4.87 -31.43
C GLY A 520 -17.67 3.35 -31.19
N VAL A 521 -16.74 2.96 -30.31
CA VAL A 521 -16.54 1.58 -29.85
C VAL A 521 -17.46 1.34 -28.64
N GLY A 522 -18.22 0.24 -28.67
CA GLY A 522 -19.09 -0.18 -27.57
C GLY A 522 -19.02 -1.68 -27.31
N ALA A 523 -19.73 -2.17 -26.30
CA ALA A 523 -19.62 -3.55 -25.80
C ALA A 523 -19.63 -4.63 -26.90
N LYS A 524 -20.58 -4.60 -27.83
CA LYS A 524 -20.65 -5.55 -28.97
C LYS A 524 -19.44 -5.51 -29.91
N SER A 525 -18.76 -4.37 -30.01
CA SER A 525 -17.53 -4.25 -30.81
C SER A 525 -16.33 -4.85 -30.08
N LEU A 526 -16.28 -4.72 -28.75
CA LEU A 526 -15.25 -5.33 -27.90
C LEU A 526 -15.43 -6.85 -27.78
N GLU A 527 -16.67 -7.32 -27.67
CA GLU A 527 -17.04 -8.74 -27.73
C GLU A 527 -16.51 -9.36 -29.04
N ARG A 528 -16.83 -8.74 -30.19
CA ARG A 528 -16.30 -9.19 -31.50
C ARG A 528 -14.79 -9.09 -31.61
N LEU A 529 -14.16 -8.09 -31.01
CA LEU A 529 -12.69 -7.99 -30.97
C LEU A 529 -12.06 -9.15 -30.18
N GLY A 530 -12.67 -9.55 -29.06
CA GLY A 530 -12.28 -10.73 -28.29
C GLY A 530 -12.56 -12.04 -29.02
N ASP A 531 -13.63 -12.13 -29.80
CA ASP A 531 -13.86 -13.29 -30.71
C ASP A 531 -12.76 -13.41 -31.76
N LEU A 532 -12.32 -12.30 -32.35
CA LEU A 532 -11.23 -12.27 -33.34
C LEU A 532 -9.87 -12.61 -32.72
N ALA A 533 -9.59 -12.14 -31.50
CA ALA A 533 -8.40 -12.53 -30.75
C ALA A 533 -8.37 -14.04 -30.47
N ARG A 534 -9.53 -14.64 -30.19
CA ARG A 534 -9.70 -16.10 -30.01
C ARG A 534 -9.64 -16.90 -31.31
N ALA A 535 -10.18 -16.37 -32.41
CA ALA A 535 -10.16 -17.03 -33.71
C ALA A 535 -8.79 -16.92 -34.44
N GLY A 536 -8.01 -15.89 -34.13
CA GLY A 536 -6.66 -15.69 -34.66
C GLY A 536 -5.60 -16.57 -34.02
N ALA A 537 -5.84 -17.06 -32.80
CA ALA A 537 -4.99 -18.05 -32.13
C ALA A 537 -5.42 -19.47 -32.54
N GLY A 538 -4.48 -20.27 -33.04
CA GLY A 538 -4.65 -21.71 -33.24
C GLY A 538 -4.95 -22.45 -31.92
N ALA A 539 -5.39 -23.69 -32.03
CA ALA A 539 -5.68 -24.52 -30.85
C ALA A 539 -4.40 -24.80 -30.04
N GLY A 540 -4.19 -24.03 -28.97
CA GLY A 540 -2.99 -24.07 -28.13
C GLY A 540 -2.02 -22.88 -28.31
N GLU A 541 -2.34 -21.92 -29.18
CA GLU A 541 -1.56 -20.67 -29.33
C GLU A 541 -2.04 -19.59 -28.36
N ALA A 542 -1.16 -18.62 -28.08
CA ALA A 542 -1.50 -17.48 -27.22
C ALA A 542 -2.48 -16.51 -27.92
N LEU A 543 -3.51 -16.05 -27.20
CA LEU A 543 -4.43 -15.03 -27.72
C LEU A 543 -3.69 -13.73 -28.02
N GLU A 544 -3.85 -13.24 -29.25
CA GLU A 544 -3.26 -11.98 -29.69
C GLU A 544 -3.82 -10.80 -28.89
N PRO A 545 -2.98 -9.84 -28.44
CA PRO A 545 -3.42 -8.65 -27.72
C PRO A 545 -4.51 -7.86 -28.44
N LEU A 546 -5.50 -7.38 -27.69
CA LEU A 546 -6.63 -6.62 -28.25
C LEU A 546 -6.17 -5.35 -28.99
N ALA A 547 -5.06 -4.72 -28.56
CA ALA A 547 -4.46 -3.59 -29.25
C ALA A 547 -3.97 -3.93 -30.67
N ALA A 548 -3.38 -5.12 -30.87
CA ALA A 548 -2.91 -5.59 -32.16
C ALA A 548 -4.09 -5.99 -33.08
N VAL A 549 -5.10 -6.68 -32.53
CA VAL A 549 -6.34 -6.98 -33.26
C VAL A 549 -7.08 -5.68 -33.65
N ALA A 550 -7.09 -4.66 -32.79
CA ALA A 550 -7.70 -3.35 -33.05
C ALA A 550 -7.05 -2.62 -34.23
N ALA A 551 -5.72 -2.72 -34.39
CA ALA A 551 -4.98 -2.13 -35.50
C ALA A 551 -5.43 -2.64 -36.89
N ARG A 552 -5.93 -3.89 -36.94
CA ARG A 552 -6.40 -4.52 -38.19
C ARG A 552 -7.91 -4.68 -38.30
N ALA A 553 -8.69 -4.33 -37.26
CA ALA A 553 -10.13 -4.50 -37.19
C ALA A 553 -10.88 -3.86 -38.38
N ARG A 554 -11.76 -4.62 -39.02
CA ARG A 554 -12.50 -4.25 -40.24
C ARG A 554 -14.01 -4.30 -40.04
N HIS A 555 -14.77 -3.90 -41.06
CA HIS A 555 -16.23 -3.96 -40.98
C HIS A 555 -16.74 -5.38 -41.27
N GLU A 556 -16.01 -6.07 -42.13
CA GLU A 556 -16.19 -7.44 -42.58
C GLU A 556 -16.15 -8.42 -41.40
N ASP A 557 -15.44 -8.07 -40.32
CA ASP A 557 -15.34 -8.84 -39.07
C ASP A 557 -16.61 -8.74 -38.17
N GLY A 558 -17.72 -8.20 -38.70
CA GLY A 558 -18.95 -7.96 -37.95
C GLY A 558 -18.91 -6.72 -37.03
N ILE A 559 -17.83 -5.95 -37.06
CA ILE A 559 -17.68 -4.71 -36.27
C ILE A 559 -18.34 -3.54 -37.05
N PRO A 560 -19.11 -2.64 -36.40
CA PRO A 560 -19.68 -1.47 -37.08
C PRO A 560 -18.61 -0.57 -37.72
N ARG A 561 -18.85 -0.04 -38.93
CA ARG A 561 -17.87 0.80 -39.67
C ARG A 561 -17.28 1.95 -38.85
N ALA A 562 -18.06 2.55 -37.95
CA ALA A 562 -17.58 3.61 -37.06
C ALA A 562 -16.62 3.07 -35.99
N ALA A 563 -16.99 1.99 -35.31
CA ALA A 563 -16.15 1.31 -34.32
C ALA A 563 -14.84 0.80 -34.93
N ALA A 564 -14.89 0.15 -36.09
CA ALA A 564 -13.69 -0.34 -36.78
C ALA A 564 -12.71 0.79 -37.16
N ARG A 565 -13.21 1.96 -37.58
CA ARG A 565 -12.34 3.15 -37.77
C ARG A 565 -11.80 3.70 -36.46
N GLY A 566 -12.61 3.73 -35.40
CA GLY A 566 -12.20 4.18 -34.07
C GLY A 566 -11.10 3.31 -33.45
N LEU A 567 -11.20 1.98 -33.60
CA LEU A 567 -10.21 1.00 -33.18
C LEU A 567 -8.87 1.20 -33.90
N ARG A 568 -8.89 1.28 -35.24
CA ARG A 568 -7.65 1.49 -36.01
C ARG A 568 -6.98 2.82 -35.71
N ARG A 569 -7.73 3.93 -35.69
CA ARG A 569 -7.19 5.25 -35.32
C ARG A 569 -6.59 5.28 -33.91
N PHE A 570 -7.17 4.54 -32.97
CA PHE A 570 -6.65 4.41 -31.61
C PHE A 570 -5.31 3.64 -31.59
N ALA A 571 -5.22 2.51 -32.31
CA ALA A 571 -3.99 1.73 -32.42
C ALA A 571 -2.89 2.45 -33.22
N GLU A 572 -3.26 3.16 -34.31
CA GLU A 572 -2.37 4.05 -35.07
C GLU A 572 -1.78 5.13 -34.14
N GLY A 573 -2.62 5.84 -33.37
CA GLY A 573 -2.14 6.84 -32.40
C GLY A 573 -1.24 6.27 -31.29
N LEU A 574 -1.48 5.04 -30.83
CA LEU A 574 -0.59 4.38 -29.86
C LEU A 574 0.78 4.08 -30.50
N ALA A 575 0.81 3.62 -31.74
CA ALA A 575 2.04 3.35 -32.48
C ALA A 575 2.83 4.65 -32.77
N ASP A 576 2.14 5.72 -33.18
CA ASP A 576 2.74 7.03 -33.46
C ASP A 576 3.37 7.64 -32.21
N VAL A 577 2.64 7.66 -31.08
CA VAL A 577 3.19 8.15 -29.80
C VAL A 577 4.35 7.27 -29.37
N ARG A 578 4.22 5.94 -29.37
CA ARG A 578 5.29 5.01 -28.97
C ARG A 578 6.58 5.18 -29.79
N ALA A 579 6.45 5.43 -31.10
CA ALA A 579 7.60 5.71 -31.97
C ALA A 579 8.33 7.02 -31.58
N SER A 580 7.59 8.00 -31.04
CA SER A 580 8.16 9.27 -30.58
C SER A 580 8.85 9.23 -29.21
N LEU A 581 8.63 8.19 -28.39
CA LEU A 581 9.15 8.11 -27.00
C LEU A 581 10.65 7.79 -26.87
N SER A 582 11.37 7.60 -27.98
CA SER A 582 12.77 7.15 -27.95
C SER A 582 13.69 8.23 -27.37
N GLY A 583 14.09 8.06 -26.11
CA GLY A 583 14.91 9.04 -25.37
C GLY A 583 14.10 10.18 -24.73
N CYS A 584 12.79 10.02 -24.57
CA CYS A 584 11.94 10.90 -23.78
C CYS A 584 11.86 10.45 -22.32
N GLY A 585 11.73 11.40 -21.40
CA GLY A 585 11.39 11.13 -20.01
C GLY A 585 9.92 10.71 -19.85
N ALA A 586 9.56 10.33 -18.62
CA ALA A 586 8.20 9.98 -18.26
C ALA A 586 7.22 11.15 -18.45
N ARG A 587 7.69 12.38 -18.24
CA ARG A 587 6.92 13.61 -18.40
C ARG A 587 6.64 13.92 -19.86
N GLU A 588 7.65 13.94 -20.74
CA GLU A 588 7.38 14.19 -22.17
C GLU A 588 6.52 13.08 -22.78
N ALA A 589 6.68 11.83 -22.33
CA ALA A 589 5.81 10.74 -22.74
C ALA A 589 4.34 10.96 -22.32
N LEU A 590 4.11 11.46 -21.11
CA LEU A 590 2.79 11.84 -20.63
C LEU A 590 2.22 13.06 -21.40
N GLU A 591 3.05 14.07 -21.70
CA GLU A 591 2.63 15.25 -22.48
C GLU A 591 2.22 14.85 -23.91
N ALA A 592 3.04 14.03 -24.58
CA ALA A 592 2.75 13.50 -25.91
C ALA A 592 1.47 12.64 -25.93
N CYS A 593 1.29 11.79 -24.91
CA CYS A 593 0.09 10.96 -24.76
C CYS A 593 -1.19 11.79 -24.58
N VAL A 594 -1.19 12.72 -23.62
CA VAL A 594 -2.34 13.59 -23.33
C VAL A 594 -2.73 14.42 -24.55
N ALA A 595 -1.74 14.94 -25.28
CA ALA A 595 -1.95 15.71 -26.51
C ALA A 595 -2.50 14.85 -27.66
N ALA A 596 -1.86 13.72 -27.99
CA ALA A 596 -2.20 12.90 -29.15
C ALA A 596 -3.64 12.35 -29.12
N PHE A 597 -4.13 12.00 -27.92
CA PHE A 597 -5.49 11.48 -27.74
C PHE A 597 -6.52 12.54 -27.32
N GLY A 598 -6.11 13.80 -27.14
CA GLY A 598 -6.99 14.90 -26.75
C GLY A 598 -7.59 14.75 -25.35
N LEU A 599 -6.86 14.12 -24.43
CA LEU A 599 -7.39 13.71 -23.11
C LEU A 599 -7.77 14.93 -22.25
N ALA A 600 -6.94 15.98 -22.26
CA ALA A 600 -7.23 17.22 -21.54
C ALA A 600 -8.52 17.90 -22.04
N THR A 601 -8.73 17.97 -23.36
CA THR A 601 -9.97 18.52 -23.94
C THR A 601 -11.18 17.69 -23.53
N ALA A 602 -11.07 16.36 -23.56
CA ALA A 602 -12.16 15.48 -23.16
C ALA A 602 -12.51 15.61 -21.66
N LEU A 603 -11.53 15.78 -20.78
CA LEU A 603 -11.78 16.04 -19.35
C LEU A 603 -12.42 17.42 -19.13
N ALA A 604 -12.00 18.45 -19.88
CA ALA A 604 -12.55 19.80 -19.79
C ALA A 604 -14.06 19.89 -20.15
N GLU A 605 -14.53 18.98 -21.00
CA GLU A 605 -15.94 18.91 -21.44
C GLU A 605 -16.86 18.14 -20.46
N GLU A 606 -16.30 17.47 -19.44
CA GLU A 606 -17.07 16.72 -18.45
C GLU A 606 -17.50 17.57 -17.24
N GLU A 607 -18.52 17.10 -16.50
CA GLU A 607 -18.89 17.64 -15.19
C GLU A 607 -17.70 17.53 -14.23
N ASP A 608 -17.41 18.58 -13.47
CA ASP A 608 -16.20 18.78 -12.64
C ASP A 608 -14.87 18.71 -13.42
N GLY A 609 -14.88 19.06 -14.71
CA GLY A 609 -13.70 19.00 -15.58
C GLY A 609 -12.50 19.84 -15.12
N ALA A 610 -12.71 20.90 -14.34
CA ALA A 610 -11.63 21.70 -13.75
C ALA A 610 -10.80 20.89 -12.73
N ASP A 611 -11.47 20.29 -11.76
CA ASP A 611 -10.87 19.45 -10.72
C ASP A 611 -10.17 18.21 -11.34
N ARG A 612 -10.73 17.65 -12.42
CA ARG A 612 -10.09 16.55 -13.17
C ARG A 612 -8.84 16.97 -13.91
N LEU A 613 -8.81 18.18 -14.46
CA LEU A 613 -7.61 18.76 -15.08
C LEU A 613 -6.54 19.10 -14.03
N GLU A 614 -6.93 19.53 -12.83
CA GLU A 614 -6.02 19.69 -11.70
C GLU A 614 -5.38 18.34 -11.32
N ASN A 615 -6.17 17.27 -11.21
CA ASN A 615 -5.64 15.92 -10.96
C ASN A 615 -4.65 15.43 -12.04
N VAL A 616 -4.87 15.75 -13.31
CA VAL A 616 -3.90 15.44 -14.38
C VAL A 616 -2.67 16.36 -14.33
N SER A 617 -2.82 17.60 -13.86
CA SER A 617 -1.71 18.54 -13.64
C SER A 617 -0.78 18.05 -12.52
N GLU A 618 -1.34 17.49 -11.45
CA GLU A 618 -0.57 16.83 -10.38
C GLU A 618 0.15 15.56 -10.89
N LEU A 619 -0.40 14.84 -11.87
CA LEU A 619 0.28 13.71 -12.50
C LEU A 619 1.54 14.16 -13.29
N PHE A 620 1.48 15.33 -13.96
CA PHE A 620 2.66 15.93 -14.59
C PHE A 620 3.72 16.36 -13.57
N ALA A 621 3.30 16.94 -12.44
CA ALA A 621 4.20 17.30 -11.35
C ALA A 621 4.87 16.05 -10.74
N ALA A 622 4.12 14.96 -10.55
CA ALA A 622 4.66 13.69 -10.07
C ALA A 622 5.70 13.08 -11.02
N ALA A 623 5.51 13.18 -12.34
CA ALA A 623 6.49 12.74 -13.33
C ALA A 623 7.77 13.62 -13.28
N GLU A 624 7.63 14.94 -13.18
CA GLU A 624 8.77 15.88 -13.08
C GLU A 624 9.59 15.69 -11.78
N VAL A 625 8.94 15.31 -10.68
CA VAL A 625 9.64 14.94 -9.44
C VAL A 625 10.36 13.61 -9.60
N PHE A 626 9.70 12.61 -10.19
CA PHE A 626 10.30 11.29 -10.44
C PHE A 626 11.60 11.37 -11.27
N GLU A 627 11.64 12.22 -12.31
CA GLU A 627 12.82 12.45 -13.15
C GLU A 627 13.98 13.17 -12.43
N ARG A 628 13.72 13.81 -11.29
CA ARG A 628 14.76 14.48 -10.48
C ARG A 628 15.43 13.56 -9.47
N ASP A 629 14.72 12.54 -9.01
CA ASP A 629 15.18 11.57 -8.01
C ASP A 629 16.07 10.47 -8.63
N ASP A 630 16.80 10.81 -9.69
CA ASP A 630 17.44 9.91 -10.63
C ASP A 630 18.47 8.96 -9.99
N VAL A 631 18.07 7.68 -9.85
CA VAL A 631 18.93 6.57 -9.41
C VAL A 631 19.11 5.57 -10.55
N GLU A 632 19.77 6.01 -11.63
CA GLU A 632 20.33 5.11 -12.66
C GLU A 632 20.98 3.86 -12.02
N ASP A 633 20.52 2.68 -12.43
CA ASP A 633 21.33 1.45 -12.35
C ASP A 633 22.00 1.24 -13.71
N PRO A 634 23.32 1.02 -13.77
CA PRO A 634 23.94 0.59 -15.02
C PRO A 634 23.45 -0.79 -15.51
N ASP A 635 22.84 -1.60 -14.63
CA ASP A 635 22.29 -2.92 -14.98
C ASP A 635 20.79 -2.90 -15.36
N ASP A 636 20.06 -1.80 -15.12
CA ASP A 636 18.61 -1.70 -15.36
C ASP A 636 18.33 -0.91 -16.64
N GLU A 637 18.25 -1.62 -17.77
CA GLU A 637 17.93 -1.07 -19.09
C GLU A 637 16.42 -0.73 -19.27
N SER A 638 15.75 -0.29 -18.21
CA SER A 638 14.37 0.20 -18.24
C SER A 638 14.30 1.66 -18.69
N THR A 639 13.22 2.04 -19.35
CA THR A 639 12.93 3.44 -19.69
C THR A 639 12.33 4.20 -18.49
N ASP A 640 12.47 5.52 -18.48
CA ASP A 640 11.89 6.39 -17.44
C ASP A 640 10.38 6.20 -17.31
N LEU A 641 9.66 6.01 -18.42
CA LEU A 641 8.23 5.73 -18.41
C LEU A 641 7.91 4.36 -17.76
N GLU A 642 8.70 3.33 -18.02
CA GLU A 642 8.56 2.02 -17.36
C GLU A 642 8.80 2.15 -15.85
N LEU A 643 9.84 2.86 -15.43
CA LEU A 643 10.18 3.07 -14.01
C LEU A 643 9.15 3.97 -13.30
N PHE A 644 8.64 5.02 -13.97
CA PHE A 644 7.56 5.87 -13.47
C PHE A 644 6.29 5.06 -13.23
N LEU A 645 5.84 4.25 -14.21
CA LEU A 645 4.66 3.39 -14.05
C LEU A 645 4.83 2.36 -12.93
N GLN A 646 6.02 1.80 -12.74
CA GLN A 646 6.32 0.97 -11.57
C GLN A 646 6.19 1.77 -10.27
N SER A 647 6.75 2.98 -10.20
CA SER A 647 6.67 3.81 -9.00
C SER A 647 5.23 4.15 -8.63
N VAL A 648 4.38 4.41 -9.63
CA VAL A 648 2.95 4.68 -9.46
C VAL A 648 2.20 3.44 -8.96
N SER A 649 2.39 2.29 -9.60
CA SER A 649 1.73 1.02 -9.21
C SER A 649 2.13 0.49 -7.84
N LEU A 650 3.24 0.97 -7.25
CA LEU A 650 3.75 0.53 -5.95
C LEU A 650 3.52 1.53 -4.81
N ARG A 651 2.94 2.71 -5.06
CA ARG A 651 2.62 3.71 -4.03
C ARG A 651 1.42 3.29 -3.17
N SER A 652 1.44 3.73 -1.93
CA SER A 652 0.39 3.49 -0.93
C SER A 652 -0.28 4.80 -0.49
N ASP A 653 -1.48 4.71 0.10
CA ASP A 653 -2.25 5.85 0.64
C ASP A 653 -1.44 6.73 1.63
N LEU A 654 -0.42 6.14 2.27
CA LEU A 654 0.50 6.82 3.18
C LEU A 654 1.60 7.61 2.47
N ASP A 655 2.00 7.16 1.28
CA ASP A 655 2.99 7.82 0.45
C ASP A 655 2.38 9.07 -0.23
N GLU A 656 1.05 9.09 -0.45
CA GLU A 656 0.29 10.21 -1.02
C GLU A 656 -0.17 11.25 0.01
N ALA A 657 -0.14 10.92 1.31
CA ALA A 657 -0.66 11.79 2.35
C ALA A 657 0.29 12.96 2.66
N ASP A 658 -0.09 14.17 2.26
CA ASP A 658 0.51 15.40 2.77
C ASP A 658 0.22 15.56 4.28
N PHE A 659 1.26 15.84 5.07
CA PHE A 659 1.18 16.09 6.52
C PHE A 659 1.45 17.55 6.91
N ASP A 660 1.85 18.42 5.99
CA ASP A 660 2.41 19.74 6.30
C ASP A 660 1.34 20.84 6.52
N GLY A 661 0.13 20.68 5.95
CA GLY A 661 -0.97 21.64 6.15
C GLY A 661 -1.52 21.75 7.60
N GLU A 662 -2.30 22.79 7.89
CA GLU A 662 -2.99 22.99 9.17
C GLU A 662 -4.33 22.23 9.23
N ALA A 663 -4.29 20.92 9.48
CA ALA A 663 -5.48 20.08 9.59
C ALA A 663 -5.28 18.82 10.46
N VAL A 664 -6.32 18.43 11.20
CA VAL A 664 -6.34 17.23 12.05
C VAL A 664 -6.20 15.97 11.20
N THR A 665 -5.32 15.05 11.62
CA THR A 665 -5.13 13.77 10.92
C THR A 665 -6.15 12.73 11.37
N MET A 666 -6.90 12.16 10.44
CA MET A 666 -7.82 11.05 10.66
C MET A 666 -7.29 9.81 9.94
N ILE A 667 -7.02 8.73 10.68
CA ILE A 667 -6.23 7.61 10.16
C ILE A 667 -6.55 6.29 10.89
N THR A 668 -6.41 5.16 10.19
CA THR A 668 -6.54 3.85 10.85
C THR A 668 -5.34 3.54 11.73
N LEU A 669 -5.52 2.70 12.74
CA LEU A 669 -4.44 2.19 13.59
C LEU A 669 -3.32 1.49 12.81
N HIS A 670 -3.64 0.85 11.67
CA HIS A 670 -2.63 0.21 10.82
C HIS A 670 -1.80 1.26 10.09
N ASN A 671 -2.46 2.21 9.43
CA ASN A 671 -1.79 3.27 8.67
C ASN A 671 -1.02 4.23 9.62
N ALA A 672 -1.40 4.32 10.89
CA ALA A 672 -0.68 5.12 11.87
C ALA A 672 0.68 4.52 12.28
N LYS A 673 0.99 3.26 11.93
CA LYS A 673 2.31 2.66 12.21
C LYS A 673 3.44 3.50 11.57
N GLY A 674 4.59 3.55 12.24
CA GLY A 674 5.68 4.48 11.91
C GLY A 674 5.46 5.90 12.46
N LEU A 675 4.28 6.49 12.23
CA LEU A 675 3.96 7.88 12.59
C LEU A 675 3.99 8.15 14.12
N GLU A 676 3.94 9.44 14.47
CA GLU A 676 3.91 9.99 15.82
C GLU A 676 3.20 11.35 15.84
N PHE A 677 2.42 11.61 16.90
CA PHE A 677 1.64 12.84 17.06
C PHE A 677 1.70 13.32 18.52
N PRO A 678 1.83 14.64 18.77
CA PRO A 678 1.78 15.18 20.13
C PRO A 678 0.49 14.80 20.89
N VAL A 679 -0.66 14.86 20.23
CA VAL A 679 -1.96 14.53 20.84
C VAL A 679 -2.70 13.48 20.01
N VAL A 680 -3.07 12.38 20.66
CA VAL A 680 -3.80 11.26 20.05
C VAL A 680 -5.15 11.05 20.75
N PHE A 681 -6.21 10.93 19.93
CA PHE A 681 -7.50 10.38 20.33
C PHE A 681 -7.65 8.99 19.71
N LEU A 682 -7.84 7.96 20.53
CA LEU A 682 -8.05 6.59 20.06
C LEU A 682 -9.50 6.19 20.37
N GLY A 683 -10.32 6.05 19.31
CA GLY A 683 -11.77 5.94 19.43
C GLY A 683 -12.37 4.61 19.00
N GLY A 684 -13.56 4.31 19.56
CA GLY A 684 -14.26 3.05 19.36
C GLY A 684 -13.64 1.86 20.08
N LEU A 685 -13.15 2.04 21.31
CA LEU A 685 -12.72 0.94 22.20
C LEU A 685 -13.92 0.16 22.74
N GLU A 686 -14.54 -0.60 21.84
CA GLU A 686 -15.75 -1.38 22.08
C GLU A 686 -15.51 -2.84 21.71
N GLU A 687 -16.08 -3.76 22.48
CA GLU A 687 -16.09 -5.17 22.10
C GLU A 687 -16.72 -5.39 20.72
N GLY A 688 -16.06 -6.26 19.95
CA GLY A 688 -16.40 -6.53 18.55
C GLY A 688 -16.13 -5.38 17.57
N LEU A 689 -15.59 -4.24 18.02
CA LEU A 689 -15.00 -3.21 17.16
C LEU A 689 -13.50 -3.14 17.34
N PHE A 690 -13.02 -3.05 18.59
CA PHE A 690 -11.62 -3.12 18.94
C PHE A 690 -11.47 -3.72 20.35
N PRO A 691 -11.24 -5.04 20.49
CA PRO A 691 -10.90 -6.00 19.42
C PRO A 691 -12.04 -6.28 18.41
N LEU A 692 -11.69 -6.48 17.14
CA LEU A 692 -12.66 -6.90 16.10
C LEU A 692 -13.15 -8.34 16.34
N SER A 693 -14.46 -8.57 16.26
CA SER A 693 -15.06 -9.92 16.44
C SER A 693 -14.41 -11.00 15.56
N ARG A 694 -14.19 -10.70 14.27
CA ARG A 694 -13.57 -11.64 13.32
C ARG A 694 -12.12 -12.00 13.65
N ALA A 695 -11.39 -11.14 14.37
CA ALA A 695 -10.03 -11.43 14.80
C ALA A 695 -10.03 -12.45 15.95
N MET A 696 -11.06 -12.43 16.80
CA MET A 696 -11.23 -13.38 17.90
C MET A 696 -11.49 -14.83 17.44
N GLU A 697 -11.90 -15.02 16.18
CA GLU A 697 -12.07 -16.34 15.57
C GLU A 697 -10.73 -16.95 15.09
N ALA A 698 -9.70 -16.14 14.91
CA ALA A 698 -8.39 -16.56 14.40
C ALA A 698 -7.44 -16.96 15.54
N PRO A 699 -6.64 -18.04 15.39
CA PRO A 699 -5.56 -18.36 16.34
C PRO A 699 -4.61 -17.17 16.51
N GLY A 700 -4.40 -16.72 17.75
CA GLY A 700 -3.54 -15.58 18.07
C GLY A 700 -4.13 -14.19 17.75
N GLY A 701 -5.34 -14.09 17.19
CA GLY A 701 -5.90 -12.81 16.73
C GLY A 701 -6.15 -11.78 17.83
N LEU A 702 -6.42 -12.20 19.07
CA LEU A 702 -6.46 -11.29 20.22
C LEU A 702 -5.08 -10.67 20.50
N GLU A 703 -3.99 -11.42 20.33
CA GLU A 703 -2.64 -10.86 20.50
C GLU A 703 -2.31 -9.86 19.40
N GLU A 704 -2.75 -10.08 18.16
CA GLU A 704 -2.58 -9.13 17.05
C GLU A 704 -3.39 -7.84 17.28
N GLU A 705 -4.66 -7.93 17.71
CA GLU A 705 -5.44 -6.74 18.10
C GLU A 705 -4.80 -6.03 19.30
N ARG A 706 -4.15 -6.75 20.22
CA ARG A 706 -3.40 -6.15 21.34
C ARG A 706 -2.11 -5.45 20.87
N ARG A 707 -1.36 -6.03 19.93
CA ARG A 707 -0.23 -5.36 19.25
C ARG A 707 -0.69 -4.09 18.54
N LEU A 708 -1.87 -4.12 17.91
CA LEU A 708 -2.47 -2.96 17.28
C LEU A 708 -2.88 -1.87 18.29
N PHE A 709 -3.36 -2.25 19.48
CA PHE A 709 -3.63 -1.30 20.57
C PHE A 709 -2.34 -0.66 21.07
N TYR A 710 -1.30 -1.47 21.31
CA TYR A 710 0.05 -1.01 21.64
C TYR A 710 0.63 -0.05 20.58
N VAL A 711 0.47 -0.34 19.29
CA VAL A 711 0.83 0.57 18.20
C VAL A 711 0.08 1.90 18.36
N GLY A 712 -1.24 1.87 18.55
CA GLY A 712 -2.08 3.06 18.77
C GLY A 712 -1.64 3.94 19.94
N VAL A 713 -1.43 3.33 21.12
CA VAL A 713 -0.92 4.02 22.33
C VAL A 713 0.44 4.67 22.04
N THR A 714 1.38 3.94 21.43
CA THR A 714 2.75 4.41 21.15
C THR A 714 2.87 5.39 19.98
N ARG A 715 1.74 5.85 19.40
CA ARG A 715 1.74 7.00 18.47
C ARG A 715 1.75 8.33 19.23
N ALA A 716 1.25 8.36 20.46
CA ALA A 716 1.14 9.56 21.27
C ALA A 716 2.51 9.96 21.86
N MET A 717 2.88 11.23 21.72
CA MET A 717 4.07 11.79 22.38
C MET A 717 3.74 12.35 23.76
N ASP A 718 2.76 13.27 23.82
CA ASP A 718 2.49 14.07 25.02
C ASP A 718 1.20 13.62 25.73
N ARG A 719 0.10 13.46 24.98
CA ARG A 719 -1.22 13.15 25.53
C ARG A 719 -1.98 12.11 24.69
N LEU A 720 -2.62 11.17 25.39
CA LEU A 720 -3.50 10.16 24.84
C LEU A 720 -4.86 10.21 25.54
N SER A 721 -5.94 10.26 24.77
CA SER A 721 -7.31 10.08 25.25
C SER A 721 -7.95 8.87 24.55
N LEU A 722 -8.58 8.01 25.33
CA LEU A 722 -9.21 6.76 24.92
C LEU A 722 -10.74 6.90 24.99
N THR A 723 -11.47 6.59 23.90
CA THR A 723 -12.93 6.77 23.86
C THR A 723 -13.70 5.52 23.42
N TYR A 724 -14.88 5.34 23.97
CA TYR A 724 -15.84 4.31 23.57
C TYR A 724 -17.29 4.81 23.71
N ALA A 725 -18.22 4.22 22.98
CA ALA A 725 -19.65 4.53 23.07
C ALA A 725 -20.46 3.35 23.64
N ASP A 726 -21.48 3.65 24.46
CA ASP A 726 -22.45 2.65 24.95
C ASP A 726 -23.31 2.06 23.82
N HIS A 727 -23.56 2.87 22.78
CA HIS A 727 -24.35 2.50 21.60
C HIS A 727 -23.61 2.95 20.34
N ARG A 728 -23.62 2.12 19.29
CA ARG A 728 -23.07 2.50 17.98
C ARG A 728 -23.97 2.05 16.84
N TRP A 729 -24.21 2.94 15.89
CA TRP A 729 -24.86 2.60 14.62
C TRP A 729 -23.88 1.86 13.70
N ARG A 730 -24.18 0.62 13.36
CA ARG A 730 -23.39 -0.23 12.45
C ARG A 730 -24.34 -0.86 11.42
N ALA A 731 -24.01 -0.75 10.12
CA ALA A 731 -24.81 -1.30 9.01
C ALA A 731 -26.33 -0.97 9.05
N GLY A 732 -26.70 0.20 9.56
CA GLY A 732 -28.09 0.65 9.66
C GLY A 732 -28.86 0.21 10.91
N MET A 733 -28.23 -0.55 11.82
CA MET A 733 -28.81 -0.94 13.11
C MET A 733 -28.01 -0.33 14.28
N ALA A 734 -28.70 0.06 15.34
CA ALA A 734 -28.07 0.50 16.58
C ALA A 734 -27.78 -0.71 17.47
N SER A 735 -26.51 -1.04 17.68
CA SER A 735 -26.07 -2.06 18.62
C SER A 735 -25.61 -1.43 19.93
N ARG A 736 -25.95 -2.04 21.07
CA ARG A 736 -25.29 -1.74 22.34
C ARG A 736 -23.89 -2.35 22.32
N SER A 737 -22.90 -1.58 22.71
CA SER A 737 -21.50 -2.01 22.80
C SER A 737 -21.10 -2.21 24.26
N ALA A 738 -20.25 -3.21 24.52
CA ALA A 738 -19.50 -3.29 25.78
C ALA A 738 -18.16 -2.55 25.61
N PRO A 739 -17.58 -1.98 26.69
CA PRO A 739 -16.22 -1.44 26.64
C PRO A 739 -15.22 -2.54 26.26
N SER A 740 -14.18 -2.18 25.51
CA SER A 740 -13.09 -3.08 25.12
C SER A 740 -12.40 -3.70 26.33
N SER A 741 -12.10 -5.00 26.26
CA SER A 741 -11.28 -5.70 27.26
C SER A 741 -9.92 -5.05 27.48
N PHE A 742 -9.37 -4.32 26.49
CA PHE A 742 -8.11 -3.58 26.61
C PHE A 742 -8.16 -2.47 27.67
N ILE A 743 -9.35 -1.96 28.03
CA ILE A 743 -9.54 -0.98 29.11
C ILE A 743 -9.29 -1.64 30.48
N ASP A 744 -9.64 -2.92 30.66
CA ASP A 744 -9.39 -3.71 31.87
C ASP A 744 -7.92 -4.17 32.00
N GLU A 745 -7.07 -3.81 31.03
CA GLU A 745 -5.64 -4.11 31.01
C GLU A 745 -4.76 -2.92 31.41
N LEU A 746 -5.37 -1.75 31.65
CA LEU A 746 -4.67 -0.50 31.93
C LEU A 746 -4.30 -0.37 33.43
N PRO A 747 -3.08 0.10 33.77
CA PRO A 747 -2.68 0.39 35.15
C PRO A 747 -3.41 1.62 35.72
N GLU A 748 -4.15 1.44 36.82
CA GLU A 748 -4.97 2.48 37.46
C GLU A 748 -4.17 3.75 37.83
N GLU A 749 -2.89 3.61 38.18
CA GLU A 749 -2.03 4.73 38.60
C GLU A 749 -1.68 5.71 37.47
N HIS A 750 -1.84 5.30 36.20
CA HIS A 750 -1.58 6.12 35.01
C HIS A 750 -2.86 6.52 34.25
N VAL A 751 -4.04 6.24 34.79
CA VAL A 751 -5.34 6.44 34.13
C VAL A 751 -6.28 7.24 35.03
N LEU A 752 -6.97 8.23 34.47
CA LEU A 752 -8.01 8.95 35.22
C LEU A 752 -9.25 8.07 35.42
N PRO A 753 -9.93 8.16 36.58
CA PRO A 753 -11.21 7.48 36.80
C PRO A 753 -12.19 7.75 35.65
N GLN A 754 -12.80 6.69 35.13
CA GLN A 754 -13.55 6.70 33.88
C GLN A 754 -14.53 7.88 33.78
N LEU A 755 -14.28 8.78 32.85
CA LEU A 755 -15.02 10.03 32.70
C LEU A 755 -16.26 9.80 31.84
N ALA A 756 -17.43 10.16 32.34
CA ALA A 756 -18.61 10.29 31.49
C ALA A 756 -18.49 11.56 30.65
N ALA A 757 -18.59 11.43 29.31
CA ALA A 757 -18.67 12.59 28.44
C ALA A 757 -19.85 13.49 28.89
N PRO A 758 -19.64 14.82 29.03
CA PRO A 758 -20.69 15.70 29.53
C PRO A 758 -21.90 15.66 28.59
N ARG A 759 -23.00 15.08 29.07
CA ARG A 759 -24.28 15.03 28.33
C ARG A 759 -24.63 16.44 27.88
N ARG A 760 -25.18 16.60 26.67
CA ARG A 760 -25.54 17.91 26.08
C ARG A 760 -26.63 18.64 26.88
N GLY A 761 -26.24 19.19 28.02
CA GLY A 761 -27.07 19.92 28.97
C GLY A 761 -26.56 21.34 29.10
N ARG A 762 -26.98 22.20 28.16
CA ARG A 762 -27.04 23.68 28.25
C ARG A 762 -25.96 24.30 29.16
N TRP A 763 -24.81 24.68 28.58
CA TRP A 763 -23.79 25.53 29.23
C TRP A 763 -24.45 26.76 29.89
N ARG A 764 -24.77 26.66 31.18
CA ARG A 764 -25.13 27.79 32.01
C ARG A 764 -23.81 28.44 32.42
N ALA A 765 -23.41 29.46 31.68
CA ALA A 765 -22.39 30.39 32.13
C ALA A 765 -22.77 30.86 33.54
N ARG A 766 -21.95 30.48 34.54
CA ARG A 766 -22.22 30.79 35.95
C ARG A 766 -21.14 31.72 36.48
N ASP A 767 -21.54 32.98 36.61
CA ASP A 767 -21.01 33.99 37.51
C ASP A 767 -19.50 34.29 37.46
N ALA A 768 -19.10 35.06 36.44
CA ALA A 768 -18.02 36.04 36.58
C ALA A 768 -18.61 37.44 36.88
N ARG A 769 -19.27 37.60 38.04
CA ARG A 769 -19.74 38.92 38.51
C ARG A 769 -18.65 39.65 39.31
N GLY A 770 -17.58 40.02 38.61
CA GLY A 770 -16.61 41.01 39.08
C GLY A 770 -17.16 42.42 38.89
N THR A 771 -17.08 43.26 39.92
CA THR A 771 -17.63 44.62 39.95
C THR A 771 -16.81 45.59 39.10
N ALA A 772 -17.43 46.28 38.14
CA ALA A 772 -16.86 47.47 37.51
C ALA A 772 -17.95 48.52 37.20
N ARG A 773 -17.62 49.80 37.44
CA ARG A 773 -18.55 50.94 37.37
C ARG A 773 -18.87 51.35 35.93
N ARG A 774 -20.11 51.83 35.75
CA ARG A 774 -20.59 52.53 34.54
C ARG A 774 -20.38 54.04 34.69
N PRO A 775 -19.85 54.78 33.71
CA PRO A 775 -20.05 56.23 33.60
C PRO A 775 -21.40 56.54 32.90
N PRO A 776 -22.02 57.72 33.12
CA PRO A 776 -23.30 58.10 32.52
C PRO A 776 -23.18 59.06 31.32
N GLY A 777 -24.25 59.12 30.51
CA GLY A 777 -24.42 60.02 29.35
C GLY A 777 -24.05 59.36 28.02
N GLY A 778 -24.76 59.59 26.90
CA GLY A 778 -26.02 60.33 26.70
C GLY A 778 -26.26 60.55 25.19
N GLY A 779 -27.52 60.59 24.74
CA GLY A 779 -27.89 61.00 23.36
C GLY A 779 -28.38 59.88 22.42
N GLU A 780 -29.70 59.81 22.26
CA GLU A 780 -30.37 59.56 20.96
C GLU A 780 -30.38 60.87 20.13
N PRO A 781 -30.85 60.97 18.85
CA PRO A 781 -31.69 60.02 18.08
C PRO A 781 -31.41 59.84 16.56
N GLY A 782 -32.11 58.88 15.94
CA GLY A 782 -32.40 58.82 14.48
C GLY A 782 -31.31 58.18 13.60
N SER A 783 -31.60 57.61 12.42
CA SER A 783 -32.82 57.67 11.60
C SER A 783 -32.84 56.56 10.52
N ARG A 784 -34.03 55.97 10.26
CA ARG A 784 -34.53 55.40 8.96
C ARG A 784 -33.63 54.39 8.21
N SER A 785 -33.94 53.10 8.24
CA SER A 785 -34.95 52.39 7.41
C SER A 785 -34.65 52.26 5.92
N PHE A 786 -34.49 51.03 5.43
CA PHE A 786 -35.02 50.63 4.12
C PHE A 786 -35.40 49.15 4.11
N SER A 787 -36.56 48.84 3.54
CA SER A 787 -37.11 47.49 3.39
C SER A 787 -37.03 47.04 1.94
N TRP A 788 -36.95 45.72 1.72
CA TRP A 788 -37.30 45.13 0.43
C TRP A 788 -38.41 44.10 0.62
N GLN A 789 -39.56 44.41 0.02
CA GLN A 789 -40.73 43.55 -0.02
C GLN A 789 -40.49 42.39 -0.99
N ARG A 790 -41.15 41.25 -0.75
CA ARG A 790 -41.18 40.12 -1.69
C ARG A 790 -42.63 39.87 -2.12
N GLY A 791 -42.90 40.03 -3.43
CA GLY A 791 -44.18 39.68 -4.04
C GLY A 791 -44.17 38.25 -4.62
N PRO A 792 -45.34 37.63 -4.89
CA PRO A 792 -45.44 36.17 -5.09
C PRO A 792 -45.97 35.74 -6.47
N ASP A 793 -45.68 34.49 -6.86
CA ASP A 793 -46.51 33.66 -7.74
C ASP A 793 -46.21 32.18 -7.39
N ARG A 794 -47.19 31.39 -6.89
CA ARG A 794 -48.28 30.66 -7.58
C ARG A 794 -47.88 29.28 -8.09
N VAL A 795 -48.35 28.25 -7.38
CA VAL A 795 -48.56 26.88 -7.87
C VAL A 795 -50.05 26.56 -7.67
N PRO A 796 -50.77 25.99 -8.66
CA PRO A 796 -52.20 25.74 -8.55
C PRO A 796 -52.49 24.45 -7.76
N GLY A 797 -53.62 24.45 -7.04
CA GLY A 797 -54.17 23.25 -6.42
C GLY A 797 -55.67 23.10 -6.70
N ARG A 798 -56.18 21.87 -6.52
CA ARG A 798 -57.59 21.47 -6.33
C ARG A 798 -57.62 19.95 -6.11
N ALA A 799 -58.54 19.34 -5.35
CA ALA A 799 -59.61 19.89 -4.52
C ALA A 799 -59.89 18.95 -3.31
N ALA A 800 -60.62 19.43 -2.31
CA ALA A 800 -61.12 18.64 -1.19
C ALA A 800 -62.65 18.45 -1.29
N GLY A 801 -63.22 17.46 -0.59
CA GLY A 801 -64.66 17.43 -0.32
C GLY A 801 -65.25 16.11 0.20
N SER A 802 -65.69 16.12 1.47
CA SER A 802 -66.64 15.18 2.14
C SER A 802 -66.27 13.67 2.25
N GLY A 803 -66.54 12.99 3.36
CA GLY A 803 -67.04 13.45 4.66
C GLY A 803 -67.23 12.32 5.69
N ALA A 804 -67.31 12.74 6.97
CA ALA A 804 -68.08 12.17 8.09
C ALA A 804 -67.83 10.74 8.64
N ASP A 805 -68.06 10.66 9.96
CA ASP A 805 -68.24 9.50 10.86
C ASP A 805 -67.07 8.54 11.18
N GLY A 806 -66.98 8.18 12.48
CA GLY A 806 -66.91 6.75 12.79
C GLY A 806 -65.79 6.16 13.67
N ARG A 807 -65.52 6.71 14.86
CA ARG A 807 -65.03 5.98 16.07
C ARG A 807 -63.70 5.18 16.03
N SER A 808 -63.17 4.98 17.23
CA SER A 808 -61.93 4.28 17.61
C SER A 808 -61.98 2.75 17.52
N GLY A 809 -60.87 2.14 17.09
CA GLY A 809 -60.52 0.73 17.28
C GLY A 809 -59.10 0.43 16.76
N PRO A 810 -58.30 -0.46 17.38
CA PRO A 810 -56.96 -0.79 16.91
C PRO A 810 -56.99 -1.89 15.83
N PRO A 811 -56.18 -1.80 14.76
CA PRO A 811 -55.68 -2.98 14.06
C PRO A 811 -54.49 -3.53 14.87
N GLY A 812 -54.36 -4.82 15.14
CA GLY A 812 -54.93 -5.98 14.45
C GLY A 812 -53.77 -6.93 14.23
N GLU A 813 -53.66 -7.95 15.08
CA GLU A 813 -52.54 -8.89 15.05
C GLU A 813 -52.54 -9.69 13.73
N LEU A 814 -51.36 -9.84 13.13
CA LEU A 814 -51.10 -10.80 12.09
C LEU A 814 -50.27 -11.93 12.70
N GLU A 815 -50.96 -13.03 13.02
CA GLU A 815 -50.32 -14.29 13.36
C GLU A 815 -49.38 -14.73 12.23
N TYR A 816 -48.18 -15.16 12.60
CA TYR A 816 -47.32 -15.97 11.75
C TYR A 816 -47.14 -17.32 12.45
N ASP A 817 -47.61 -18.39 11.80
CA ASP A 817 -47.58 -19.76 12.31
C ASP A 817 -46.17 -20.17 12.76
N TYR A 818 -46.11 -20.75 13.96
CA TYR A 818 -44.90 -21.24 14.62
C TYR A 818 -44.97 -22.76 14.81
N GLU A 819 -45.11 -23.53 13.73
CA GLU A 819 -44.99 -24.99 13.75
C GLU A 819 -44.05 -25.50 12.64
N ASP A 820 -42.79 -25.78 13.01
CA ASP A 820 -42.36 -27.18 13.14
C ASP A 820 -41.08 -27.26 13.98
N SER A 821 -41.25 -27.53 15.26
CA SER A 821 -40.15 -27.80 16.20
C SER A 821 -40.06 -29.29 16.50
N GLN A 822 -39.24 -30.03 15.74
CA GLN A 822 -38.88 -31.40 16.10
C GLN A 822 -37.40 -31.55 16.49
N VAL A 823 -37.23 -31.60 17.82
CA VAL A 823 -36.10 -32.16 18.59
C VAL A 823 -34.73 -31.46 18.42
N PRO A 824 -34.30 -30.64 19.41
CA PRO A 824 -32.91 -30.22 19.49
C PRO A 824 -32.05 -31.41 19.93
N LEU A 825 -31.20 -31.91 19.04
CA LEU A 825 -30.17 -32.87 19.41
C LEU A 825 -29.20 -32.17 20.36
N SER A 826 -29.20 -32.54 21.65
CA SER A 826 -28.26 -32.01 22.63
C SER A 826 -26.87 -32.59 22.34
N LEU A 827 -26.17 -31.96 21.40
CA LEU A 827 -24.78 -32.27 21.09
C LEU A 827 -23.92 -31.73 22.23
N ALA A 828 -23.57 -32.61 23.15
CA ALA A 828 -22.53 -32.39 24.14
C ALA A 828 -21.35 -33.34 23.85
N PRO A 829 -20.12 -33.01 24.27
CA PRO A 829 -19.01 -33.97 24.32
C PRO A 829 -19.43 -35.27 25.03
N GLY A 830 -19.10 -36.41 24.44
CA GLY A 830 -19.49 -37.76 24.89
C GLY A 830 -20.79 -38.31 24.31
N VAL A 831 -21.58 -37.52 23.56
CA VAL A 831 -22.81 -38.01 22.92
C VAL A 831 -22.49 -38.82 21.66
N ARG A 832 -23.04 -40.04 21.54
CA ARG A 832 -22.96 -40.84 20.30
C ARG A 832 -24.01 -40.40 19.28
N VAL A 833 -23.59 -40.28 18.02
CA VAL A 833 -24.42 -39.86 16.90
C VAL A 833 -24.11 -40.65 15.64
N VAL A 834 -25.12 -40.84 14.79
CA VAL A 834 -24.99 -41.48 13.48
C VAL A 834 -25.03 -40.42 12.38
N HIS A 835 -24.00 -40.39 11.54
CA HIS A 835 -23.94 -39.57 10.33
C HIS A 835 -24.26 -40.40 9.08
N PRO A 836 -25.15 -39.97 8.17
CA PRO A 836 -25.62 -40.77 7.04
C PRO A 836 -24.50 -41.34 6.14
N ARG A 837 -23.36 -40.65 6.02
CA ARG A 837 -22.20 -41.06 5.21
C ARG A 837 -21.06 -41.70 6.00
N PHE A 838 -20.97 -41.45 7.31
CA PHE A 838 -19.76 -41.78 8.11
C PHE A 838 -20.02 -42.85 9.19
N GLY A 839 -21.28 -43.21 9.42
CA GLY A 839 -21.67 -44.20 10.44
C GLY A 839 -21.78 -43.58 11.82
N ALA A 840 -21.71 -44.43 12.85
CA ALA A 840 -21.72 -44.01 14.24
C ALA A 840 -20.38 -43.37 14.65
N GLY A 841 -20.44 -42.43 15.59
CA GLY A 841 -19.28 -41.78 16.17
C GLY A 841 -19.62 -40.99 17.43
N GLU A 842 -18.59 -40.69 18.22
CA GLU A 842 -18.72 -39.95 19.48
C GLU A 842 -18.34 -38.47 19.30
N VAL A 843 -19.18 -37.56 19.78
CA VAL A 843 -18.91 -36.12 19.79
C VAL A 843 -17.74 -35.82 20.74
N LEU A 844 -16.65 -35.28 20.20
CA LEU A 844 -15.48 -34.87 20.99
C LEU A 844 -15.59 -33.42 21.47
N GLN A 845 -16.02 -32.51 20.59
CA GLN A 845 -16.09 -31.08 20.87
C GLN A 845 -17.15 -30.39 20.00
N VAL A 846 -17.79 -29.36 20.56
CA VAL A 846 -18.75 -28.49 19.84
C VAL A 846 -18.21 -27.07 19.81
N TYR A 847 -18.35 -26.40 18.66
CA TYR A 847 -17.90 -25.04 18.40
C TYR A 847 -19.08 -24.19 17.92
N GLY A 848 -19.24 -23.00 18.48
CA GLY A 848 -20.32 -22.06 18.11
C GLY A 848 -21.70 -22.49 18.60
N PHE A 849 -22.73 -21.76 18.13
CA PHE A 849 -24.13 -21.95 18.51
C PHE A 849 -25.07 -21.75 17.32
N GLY A 850 -26.30 -22.28 17.41
CA GLY A 850 -27.31 -22.15 16.35
C GLY A 850 -26.99 -22.92 15.06
N LYS A 851 -27.48 -22.43 13.92
CA LYS A 851 -27.43 -23.14 12.62
C LYS A 851 -26.01 -23.31 12.05
N GLU A 852 -25.03 -22.55 12.53
CA GLU A 852 -23.63 -22.63 12.08
C GLU A 852 -22.72 -23.44 13.02
N ALA A 853 -23.28 -23.99 14.12
CA ALA A 853 -22.52 -24.81 15.06
C ALA A 853 -21.79 -25.95 14.34
N ARG A 854 -20.53 -26.17 14.70
CA ARG A 854 -19.68 -27.24 14.19
C ARG A 854 -19.42 -28.24 15.30
N VAL A 855 -19.40 -29.52 14.96
CA VAL A 855 -19.11 -30.60 15.90
C VAL A 855 -17.98 -31.48 15.37
N GLU A 856 -16.99 -31.74 16.20
CA GLU A 856 -15.95 -32.73 15.94
C GLU A 856 -16.41 -34.08 16.48
N ILE A 857 -16.43 -35.09 15.61
CA ILE A 857 -16.90 -36.44 15.92
C ILE A 857 -15.81 -37.45 15.56
N ALA A 858 -15.53 -38.38 16.46
CA ALA A 858 -14.73 -39.56 16.19
C ALA A 858 -15.62 -40.67 15.62
N PHE A 859 -15.65 -40.81 14.29
CA PHE A 859 -16.41 -41.86 13.62
C PHE A 859 -15.64 -43.18 13.58
N GLU A 860 -16.33 -44.28 13.89
CA GLU A 860 -15.73 -45.63 13.97
C GLU A 860 -15.08 -46.08 12.65
N LYS A 861 -15.60 -45.62 11.50
CA LYS A 861 -15.16 -46.05 10.16
C LYS A 861 -14.21 -45.10 9.44
N VAL A 862 -14.18 -43.81 9.80
CA VAL A 862 -13.45 -42.76 9.05
C VAL A 862 -12.60 -41.84 9.93
N GLY A 863 -12.47 -42.15 11.22
CA GLY A 863 -11.73 -41.36 12.19
C GLY A 863 -12.39 -40.03 12.52
N ARG A 864 -11.58 -39.06 12.98
CA ARG A 864 -12.07 -37.74 13.39
C ARG A 864 -12.49 -36.90 12.18
N LYS A 865 -13.69 -36.32 12.24
CA LYS A 865 -14.21 -35.36 11.25
C LYS A 865 -14.94 -34.21 11.94
N LYS A 866 -14.79 -33.00 11.41
CA LYS A 866 -15.59 -31.83 11.79
C LYS A 866 -16.74 -31.66 10.81
N VAL A 867 -17.97 -31.53 11.31
CA VAL A 867 -19.18 -31.37 10.49
C VAL A 867 -20.03 -30.21 11.01
N VAL A 868 -20.76 -29.54 10.13
CA VAL A 868 -21.68 -28.44 10.51
C VAL A 868 -23.05 -29.04 10.86
N VAL A 869 -23.54 -28.79 12.07
CA VAL A 869 -24.70 -29.48 12.66
C VAL A 869 -25.94 -29.40 11.77
N ALA A 870 -26.27 -28.21 11.23
CA ALA A 870 -27.45 -28.01 10.39
C ALA A 870 -27.42 -28.76 9.05
N TYR A 871 -26.24 -29.21 8.59
CA TYR A 871 -26.07 -29.88 7.29
C TYR A 871 -25.58 -31.33 7.41
N ALA A 872 -25.15 -31.75 8.60
CA ALA A 872 -24.60 -33.07 8.86
C ALA A 872 -25.67 -34.18 8.98
N GLY A 873 -26.95 -33.84 9.14
CA GLY A 873 -28.03 -34.81 9.23
C GLY A 873 -27.86 -35.84 10.37
N LEU A 874 -27.20 -35.43 11.45
CA LEU A 874 -26.88 -36.28 12.60
C LEU A 874 -28.15 -36.76 13.30
N ARG A 875 -28.16 -38.03 13.69
CA ARG A 875 -29.22 -38.64 14.51
C ARG A 875 -28.62 -39.22 15.79
N PRO A 876 -29.37 -39.37 16.89
CA PRO A 876 -28.87 -40.04 18.07
C PRO A 876 -28.56 -41.51 17.73
N ASP A 877 -27.44 -42.01 18.23
CA ASP A 877 -27.14 -43.44 18.21
C ASP A 877 -27.77 -44.05 19.47
N CYS A 878 -28.90 -44.73 19.31
CA CYS A 878 -29.83 -45.14 20.38
C CYS A 878 -29.42 -46.48 21.01
#